data_AF-A0A843A3E7-F1
#
_entry.id   AF-A0A843A3E7-F1
#
_cell.length_a   1.000
_cell.length_b   1.000
_cell.length_c   1.000
_cell.angle_alpha   90.00
_cell.angle_beta   90.00
_cell.angle_gamma   90.00
#
_symmetry.space_group_name_H-M   'P 1'
#
loop_
_entity.id
_entity.type
_entity.pdbx_description
1 polymer ?
#
loop_
_entity_poly.entity_id
_entity_poly.type
_entity_poly.pdbx_seq_one_letter_code
_entity_poly.pdbx_strand_id
1 'polypeptide(L)'
;MKGIVIKTGLVFGLVMVLLSTNIAPGLLGRSSDSIQQKSVDALFIPTPEKTSVFSLNVFGTTGLKKQDVALSADDATLIFDKLKELKSEMTQHPYSEKTQSLKIAFVDLLDEKGLIPQGVSKEAYLSLLNPRWVERLQKTGNTASFPQPFANRGTCVLCSLGGEGSGILLPLFLLPRPRIAMLWLGTGLTTAANLLTSKGYIAEGAQTGFAFGFMGIGISYALPGYTLYGFIGYALLTSTTAEYVEHYPPNRAPTISDVLPADGEQNIPLSLSELQFRIQDADGDLMSYTVTTEPDIGSASGNLKPFGVYTVPVSGLVDLTKYTWHIQVTDGKDTTEETMTFTTEAIAPIISNPLPADGERDVPMDIPQLQFTLKDYQGDTMEYTIQTSPNIGSDHKVGVHDGTYTVPVSGLTYGATYLWYVNVTDGTHWTRKIFSFETGYPSQFNPFEFGWQYQKQITIDHTQVAETLTNFPVVVSTTDVDLTKAQDDGGDILFMNGAGVTKRQYHEIETFNQTSGGLTAWVNITTLSSTQDTIMYMYYGNPSCINQEYPERTWNTYFKAVWHLKENPIGSILDSTSNNNNGIAYGSMGSSSLITGKVGSCLKFDGNDDYVSIPDSSSLKPLDVTLVAWYQPQQQDPPEGTIVAKHCYDYWDNAAGQTYGFYLDPNHAIRGVFEKNAYEQVDAMGTYPITTDTWYYLTLTFEESTGTGNFYVNGVLEGTKNCDSSVLWYNDPWDFVMGGCRWGTGGSQSVNTFFACALDEIRVLNTPLSSGWIATEYNNQNNPLAFLGFGPEVPGP
;
A
#
# COMPACT_ATOMS: atom_id res chain seq x y z
N MET A 1 39.54 -83.96 -5.09
CA MET A 1 38.22 -83.91 -4.42
C MET A 1 37.92 -82.45 -4.11
N LYS A 2 36.73 -81.87 -4.28
CA LYS A 2 35.50 -82.31 -4.98
C LYS A 2 35.21 -81.30 -6.10
N GLY A 3 34.58 -81.74 -7.19
CA GLY A 3 34.25 -80.83 -8.30
C GLY A 3 33.18 -79.80 -7.91
N ILE A 4 33.38 -78.54 -8.30
CA ILE A 4 32.30 -77.55 -8.36
C ILE A 4 31.72 -77.65 -9.77
N VAL A 5 30.51 -78.19 -9.87
CA VAL A 5 29.79 -78.35 -11.12
C VAL A 5 29.41 -76.97 -11.64
N ILE A 6 29.92 -76.61 -12.82
CA ILE A 6 29.40 -75.48 -13.59
C ILE A 6 27.98 -75.84 -14.02
N LYS A 7 26.98 -75.19 -13.44
CA LYS A 7 25.61 -75.24 -13.95
C LYS A 7 25.29 -73.98 -14.73
N THR A 8 24.91 -74.21 -15.98
CA THR A 8 24.28 -73.27 -16.91
C THR A 8 22.99 -72.68 -16.34
N GLY A 9 22.64 -71.46 -16.77
CA GLY A 9 21.34 -70.84 -16.49
C GLY A 9 21.34 -69.34 -16.75
N LEU A 10 20.50 -68.90 -17.69
CA LEU A 10 20.38 -67.51 -18.13
C LEU A 10 19.95 -66.54 -17.00
N VAL A 11 20.34 -65.28 -17.20
CA VAL A 11 19.64 -64.09 -16.67
C VAL A 11 18.16 -64.16 -17.00
N PHE A 12 17.27 -63.91 -16.04
CA PHE A 12 15.99 -63.25 -16.28
C PHE A 12 15.50 -62.55 -15.01
N GLY A 13 15.06 -61.30 -15.14
CA GLY A 13 14.33 -60.59 -14.10
C GLY A 13 12.83 -60.91 -14.19
N LEU A 14 12.16 -60.89 -13.04
CA LEU A 14 10.71 -60.84 -12.93
C LEU A 14 10.39 -60.33 -11.51
N VAL A 15 9.24 -59.72 -11.32
CA VAL A 15 8.94 -58.86 -10.15
C VAL A 15 7.37 -58.97 -9.91
N MET A 16 6.70 -58.64 -8.75
CA MET A 16 5.18 -58.64 -8.53
C MET A 16 4.39 -57.27 -8.27
N VAL A 17 3.64 -56.61 -9.19
CA VAL A 17 3.09 -55.19 -9.09
C VAL A 17 1.61 -55.10 -8.81
N LEU A 18 1.23 -54.01 -8.09
CA LEU A 18 -0.14 -53.48 -8.01
C LEU A 18 -0.27 -51.96 -8.23
N LEU A 19 -1.52 -51.47 -8.21
CA LEU A 19 -2.10 -50.41 -9.06
C LEU A 19 -1.72 -48.95 -8.80
N SER A 20 -1.37 -48.18 -9.85
CA SER A 20 -1.71 -46.74 -9.87
C SER A 20 -2.20 -46.19 -11.22
N THR A 21 -3.26 -45.38 -11.11
CA THR A 21 -3.81 -44.32 -12.01
C THR A 21 -4.27 -44.56 -13.45
N ASN A 22 -4.01 -45.68 -14.15
CA ASN A 22 -4.44 -45.83 -15.56
C ASN A 22 -5.68 -46.73 -15.82
N ILE A 23 -6.71 -46.62 -14.98
CA ILE A 23 -8.12 -46.90 -15.38
C ILE A 23 -8.92 -45.58 -15.38
N ALA A 24 -8.35 -44.55 -16.02
CA ALA A 24 -9.08 -43.39 -16.55
C ALA A 24 -8.22 -42.70 -17.63
N PRO A 25 -8.52 -42.97 -18.92
CA PRO A 25 -8.59 -41.85 -19.88
C PRO A 25 -9.96 -41.77 -20.59
N GLY A 26 -10.91 -42.65 -20.24
CA GLY A 26 -12.24 -42.72 -20.87
C GLY A 26 -13.33 -41.88 -20.19
N LEU A 27 -13.09 -41.42 -18.95
CA LEU A 27 -13.98 -40.56 -18.18
C LEU A 27 -13.14 -39.58 -17.36
N LEU A 28 -13.56 -38.30 -17.35
CA LEU A 28 -12.91 -37.14 -16.74
C LEU A 28 -11.60 -36.69 -17.44
N GLY A 29 -11.68 -35.55 -18.12
CA GLY A 29 -10.52 -34.77 -18.54
C GLY A 29 -10.14 -33.75 -17.47
N ARG A 30 -8.87 -33.78 -17.07
CA ARG A 30 -8.04 -32.74 -16.43
C ARG A 30 -6.64 -33.37 -16.40
N SER A 31 -5.61 -32.89 -17.09
CA SER A 31 -4.94 -31.58 -16.96
C SER A 31 -4.68 -31.20 -15.51
N SER A 32 -3.56 -30.54 -15.27
CA SER A 32 -3.46 -29.65 -14.11
C SER A 32 -4.71 -28.78 -14.04
N ASP A 33 -5.30 -28.69 -12.86
CA ASP A 33 -5.46 -27.42 -12.13
C ASP A 33 -6.39 -27.62 -10.93
N SER A 34 -6.28 -26.66 -10.02
CA SER A 34 -6.79 -26.64 -8.66
C SER A 34 -8.29 -26.97 -8.48
N ILE A 35 -8.60 -27.35 -7.24
CA ILE A 35 -9.89 -27.34 -6.54
C ILE A 35 -11.05 -26.72 -7.36
N GLN A 36 -12.07 -27.52 -7.71
CA GLN A 36 -13.50 -27.14 -7.65
C GLN A 36 -14.42 -28.29 -8.13
N GLN A 37 -15.70 -28.17 -7.79
CA GLN A 37 -16.71 -29.22 -7.65
C GLN A 37 -17.73 -29.20 -8.82
N LYS A 38 -18.13 -30.36 -9.37
CA LYS A 38 -19.52 -30.62 -9.87
C LYS A 38 -19.76 -32.07 -10.33
N SER A 39 -21.04 -32.45 -10.29
CA SER A 39 -21.61 -33.78 -10.52
C SER A 39 -22.09 -34.03 -11.97
N VAL A 40 -22.32 -35.30 -12.35
CA VAL A 40 -23.61 -35.84 -12.87
C VAL A 40 -23.48 -37.32 -13.32
N ASP A 41 -24.35 -38.15 -12.77
CA ASP A 41 -25.03 -39.38 -13.22
C ASP A 41 -24.33 -40.53 -14.01
N ALA A 42 -24.24 -41.66 -13.29
CA ALA A 42 -24.81 -42.98 -13.61
C ALA A 42 -24.65 -43.62 -15.02
N LEU A 43 -23.93 -44.75 -15.07
CA LEU A 43 -24.41 -45.95 -15.77
C LEU A 43 -23.90 -47.23 -15.07
N PHE A 44 -24.77 -48.24 -14.89
CA PHE A 44 -24.54 -49.42 -14.06
C PHE A 44 -24.53 -50.70 -14.92
N ILE A 45 -23.38 -51.33 -15.14
CA ILE A 45 -23.25 -52.65 -15.80
C ILE A 45 -22.16 -53.48 -15.07
N PRO A 46 -22.31 -54.81 -14.88
CA PRO A 46 -21.67 -55.52 -13.77
C PRO A 46 -20.22 -55.98 -13.99
N THR A 47 -19.57 -56.25 -12.86
CA THR A 47 -18.28 -56.96 -12.72
C THR A 47 -18.29 -58.36 -13.35
N PRO A 48 -17.22 -58.73 -14.07
CA PRO A 48 -16.69 -60.09 -14.06
C PRO A 48 -15.56 -60.18 -13.03
N GLU A 49 -15.65 -61.11 -12.08
CA GLU A 49 -14.55 -61.49 -11.20
C GLU A 49 -13.35 -61.93 -12.06
N LYS A 50 -12.33 -61.07 -12.18
CA LYS A 50 -11.08 -61.38 -12.87
C LYS A 50 -9.95 -61.53 -11.87
N THR A 51 -9.82 -62.74 -11.33
CA THR A 51 -8.61 -63.16 -10.63
C THR A 51 -7.43 -63.05 -11.59
N SER A 52 -6.47 -62.19 -11.27
CA SER A 52 -5.26 -62.00 -12.08
C SER A 52 -4.12 -62.85 -11.54
N VAL A 53 -3.26 -63.38 -12.43
CA VAL A 53 -2.15 -64.26 -12.04
C VAL A 53 -0.87 -63.44 -11.86
N PHE A 54 -0.44 -63.28 -10.62
CA PHE A 54 0.72 -62.52 -10.19
C PHE A 54 1.94 -63.43 -10.06
N SER A 55 3.08 -63.05 -10.64
CA SER A 55 4.32 -63.80 -10.54
C SER A 55 5.29 -63.16 -9.55
N LEU A 56 5.63 -63.83 -8.46
CA LEU A 56 6.37 -63.21 -7.36
C LEU A 56 7.83 -63.67 -7.24
N ASN A 57 8.70 -62.72 -6.90
CA ASN A 57 10.16 -62.86 -6.93
C ASN A 57 10.82 -62.12 -5.75
N VAL A 58 11.80 -62.76 -5.12
CA VAL A 58 12.55 -62.21 -3.97
C VAL A 58 13.98 -61.87 -4.38
N PHE A 59 14.40 -60.65 -4.12
CA PHE A 59 15.77 -60.20 -4.37
C PHE A 59 16.65 -60.48 -3.15
N GLY A 60 17.74 -61.22 -3.34
CA GLY A 60 18.75 -61.48 -2.31
C GLY A 60 18.84 -62.92 -1.79
N THR A 61 17.87 -63.80 -2.09
CA THR A 61 17.87 -65.21 -1.68
C THR A 61 18.01 -66.18 -2.86
N THR A 62 18.95 -67.12 -2.78
CA THR A 62 19.19 -68.12 -3.84
C THR A 62 18.30 -69.35 -3.70
N GLY A 63 17.61 -69.75 -4.78
CA GLY A 63 17.05 -71.11 -4.91
C GLY A 63 15.53 -71.21 -5.16
N LEU A 64 14.83 -70.10 -5.31
CA LEU A 64 13.36 -70.09 -5.46
C LEU A 64 12.95 -70.24 -6.93
N LYS A 65 11.84 -70.94 -7.16
CA LYS A 65 11.14 -70.95 -8.45
C LYS A 65 10.07 -69.86 -8.46
N LYS A 66 9.81 -69.29 -9.64
CA LYS A 66 8.65 -68.43 -9.92
C LYS A 66 7.39 -69.01 -9.27
N GLN A 67 6.75 -68.24 -8.40
CA GLN A 67 5.45 -68.58 -7.83
C GLN A 67 4.37 -67.73 -8.49
N ASP A 68 3.40 -68.39 -9.11
CA ASP A 68 2.23 -67.76 -9.71
C ASP A 68 1.05 -67.87 -8.73
N VAL A 69 0.52 -66.72 -8.31
CA VAL A 69 -0.54 -66.58 -7.31
C VAL A 69 -1.71 -65.83 -7.94
N ALA A 70 -2.93 -66.33 -7.78
CA ALA A 70 -4.12 -65.62 -8.23
C ALA A 70 -4.64 -64.69 -7.11
N LEU A 71 -4.75 -63.38 -7.36
CA LEU A 71 -5.38 -62.42 -6.44
C LEU A 71 -6.65 -61.82 -7.05
N SER A 72 -7.59 -61.43 -6.19
CA SER A 72 -8.71 -60.54 -6.54
C SER A 72 -8.19 -59.12 -6.82
N ALA A 73 -8.99 -58.27 -7.47
CA ALA A 73 -8.62 -56.86 -7.66
C ALA A 73 -8.56 -56.07 -6.33
N ASP A 74 -9.37 -56.46 -5.34
CA ASP A 74 -9.55 -55.74 -4.07
C ASP A 74 -8.40 -56.02 -3.09
N ASP A 75 -8.04 -57.30 -2.89
CA ASP A 75 -6.84 -57.70 -2.12
C ASP A 75 -5.60 -56.98 -2.65
N ALA A 76 -5.58 -56.80 -3.96
CA ALA A 76 -4.44 -56.32 -4.70
C ALA A 76 -4.37 -54.77 -4.69
N THR A 77 -5.52 -54.09 -4.68
CA THR A 77 -5.59 -52.64 -4.36
C THR A 77 -5.09 -52.39 -2.93
N LEU A 78 -5.54 -53.19 -1.96
CA LEU A 78 -5.12 -53.09 -0.56
C LEU A 78 -3.60 -53.22 -0.36
N ILE A 79 -2.95 -54.14 -1.08
CA ILE A 79 -1.48 -54.29 -1.07
C ILE A 79 -0.79 -53.05 -1.65
N PHE A 80 -1.32 -52.44 -2.71
CA PHE A 80 -0.72 -51.23 -3.27
C PHE A 80 -0.80 -50.04 -2.32
N ASP A 81 -1.98 -49.77 -1.75
CA ASP A 81 -2.15 -48.64 -0.84
C ASP A 81 -1.21 -48.78 0.37
N LYS A 82 -1.03 -50.01 0.87
CA LYS A 82 -0.08 -50.31 1.94
C LYS A 82 1.38 -50.13 1.51
N LEU A 83 1.73 -50.48 0.27
CA LEU A 83 3.06 -50.21 -0.31
C LEU A 83 3.31 -48.70 -0.48
N LYS A 84 2.31 -47.93 -0.91
CA LYS A 84 2.39 -46.48 -1.10
C LYS A 84 2.55 -45.74 0.23
N GLU A 85 1.75 -46.11 1.24
CA GLU A 85 1.90 -45.60 2.61
C GLU A 85 3.30 -45.90 3.17
N LEU A 86 3.76 -47.15 3.03
CA LEU A 86 5.08 -47.56 3.48
C LEU A 86 6.22 -46.86 2.70
N LYS A 87 6.07 -46.64 1.39
CA LYS A 87 7.04 -45.88 0.56
C LYS A 87 7.23 -44.46 1.08
N SER A 88 6.12 -43.77 1.34
CA SER A 88 6.15 -42.39 1.86
C SER A 88 6.83 -42.32 3.23
N GLU A 89 6.38 -43.13 4.18
CA GLU A 89 6.90 -43.13 5.55
C GLU A 89 8.36 -43.63 5.62
N MET A 90 8.76 -44.65 4.84
CA MET A 90 10.16 -45.08 4.77
C MET A 90 11.09 -44.04 4.14
N THR A 91 10.57 -43.16 3.28
CA THR A 91 11.33 -42.03 2.72
C THR A 91 11.50 -40.96 3.79
N GLN A 92 10.41 -40.47 4.37
CA GLN A 92 10.45 -39.32 5.29
C GLN A 92 11.01 -39.68 6.68
N HIS A 93 10.63 -40.84 7.22
CA HIS A 93 10.88 -41.25 8.60
C HIS A 93 11.32 -42.73 8.70
N PRO A 94 12.46 -43.13 8.09
CA PRO A 94 12.90 -44.54 7.96
C PRO A 94 13.07 -45.33 9.26
N TYR A 95 13.13 -44.64 10.41
CA TYR A 95 13.31 -45.21 11.74
C TYR A 95 12.08 -45.07 12.66
N SER A 96 10.98 -44.45 12.22
CA SER A 96 9.80 -44.23 13.08
C SER A 96 9.16 -45.55 13.52
N GLU A 97 8.54 -45.56 14.70
CA GLU A 97 7.73 -46.70 15.15
C GLU A 97 6.60 -47.01 14.16
N LYS A 98 6.06 -45.97 13.51
CA LYS A 98 5.11 -46.07 12.39
C LYS A 98 5.72 -46.81 11.20
N THR A 99 6.92 -46.42 10.72
CA THR A 99 7.64 -47.17 9.66
C THR A 99 7.82 -48.64 10.04
N GLN A 100 8.25 -48.93 11.26
CA GLN A 100 8.51 -50.31 11.70
C GLN A 100 7.20 -51.12 11.75
N SER A 101 6.12 -50.53 12.25
CA SER A 101 4.78 -51.13 12.25
C SER A 101 4.25 -51.37 10.84
N LEU A 102 4.45 -50.43 9.92
CA LEU A 102 4.04 -50.55 8.51
C LEU A 102 4.81 -51.64 7.77
N LYS A 103 6.12 -51.82 8.04
CA LYS A 103 6.92 -52.92 7.47
C LYS A 103 6.39 -54.28 7.89
N ILE A 104 6.02 -54.41 9.17
CA ILE A 104 5.40 -55.64 9.70
C ILE A 104 4.05 -55.85 9.01
N ALA A 105 3.13 -54.89 9.11
CA ALA A 105 1.80 -54.98 8.50
C ALA A 105 1.82 -55.28 6.99
N PHE A 106 2.79 -54.74 6.25
CA PHE A 106 2.97 -55.01 4.82
C PHE A 106 3.42 -56.46 4.54
N VAL A 107 4.41 -56.97 5.28
CA VAL A 107 4.85 -58.37 5.09
C VAL A 107 3.81 -59.36 5.60
N ASP A 108 3.08 -59.04 6.68
CA ASP A 108 1.94 -59.80 7.19
C ASP A 108 0.85 -59.95 6.12
N LEU A 109 0.51 -58.85 5.43
CA LEU A 109 -0.45 -58.85 4.31
C LEU A 109 0.07 -59.70 3.12
N LEU A 110 1.36 -59.64 2.80
CA LEU A 110 1.94 -60.51 1.77
C LEU A 110 1.87 -62.00 2.15
N ASP A 111 2.09 -62.35 3.42
CA ASP A 111 1.99 -63.72 3.92
C ASP A 111 0.53 -64.23 3.86
N GLU A 112 -0.43 -63.43 4.34
CA GLU A 112 -1.87 -63.74 4.32
C GLU A 112 -2.38 -64.06 2.90
N LYS A 113 -1.96 -63.28 1.91
CA LYS A 113 -2.40 -63.46 0.51
C LYS A 113 -1.58 -64.48 -0.27
N GLY A 114 -0.69 -65.24 0.37
CA GLY A 114 0.14 -66.27 -0.27
C GLY A 114 1.23 -65.71 -1.19
N LEU A 115 1.62 -64.45 -0.98
CA LEU A 115 2.59 -63.66 -1.75
C LEU A 115 3.99 -63.69 -1.13
N ILE A 116 4.29 -64.74 -0.36
CA ILE A 116 5.65 -65.13 0.02
C ILE A 116 5.94 -66.47 -0.68
N PRO A 117 7.08 -66.63 -1.40
CA PRO A 117 7.34 -67.85 -2.14
C PRO A 117 7.57 -69.05 -1.23
N GLN A 118 7.11 -70.22 -1.64
CA GLN A 118 7.42 -71.48 -0.97
C GLN A 118 8.94 -71.65 -0.81
N GLY A 119 9.39 -71.70 0.45
CA GLY A 119 10.81 -71.78 0.82
C GLY A 119 11.42 -70.47 1.34
N VAL A 120 10.66 -69.36 1.36
CA VAL A 120 11.03 -68.12 2.07
C VAL A 120 10.16 -67.99 3.32
N SER A 121 10.74 -67.53 4.42
CA SER A 121 9.98 -67.21 5.62
C SER A 121 9.65 -65.72 5.71
N LYS A 122 8.60 -65.40 6.45
CA LYS A 122 8.18 -64.03 6.79
C LYS A 122 9.33 -63.18 7.35
N GLU A 123 10.18 -63.77 8.18
CA GLU A 123 11.35 -63.11 8.77
C GLU A 123 12.42 -62.76 7.73
N ALA A 124 12.56 -63.55 6.66
CA ALA A 124 13.49 -63.25 5.58
C ALA A 124 13.06 -61.99 4.81
N TYR A 125 11.75 -61.83 4.55
CA TYR A 125 11.18 -60.60 3.98
C TYR A 125 11.42 -59.38 4.89
N LEU A 126 11.08 -59.51 6.18
CA LEU A 126 11.32 -58.45 7.16
C LEU A 126 12.80 -58.07 7.24
N SER A 127 13.73 -59.02 7.10
CA SER A 127 15.18 -58.74 7.10
C SER A 127 15.68 -57.94 5.88
N LEU A 128 14.93 -57.90 4.77
CA LEU A 128 15.23 -57.05 3.62
C LEU A 128 14.77 -55.61 3.85
N LEU A 129 13.63 -55.42 4.54
CA LEU A 129 13.12 -54.10 4.95
C LEU A 129 13.73 -53.58 6.27
N ASN A 130 14.44 -54.43 7.02
CA ASN A 130 15.20 -54.08 8.22
C ASN A 130 16.59 -54.73 8.19
N PRO A 131 17.49 -54.27 7.31
CA PRO A 131 18.84 -54.81 7.24
C PRO A 131 19.68 -54.31 8.43
N ARG A 132 20.44 -55.22 9.05
CA ARG A 132 21.25 -54.99 10.28
C ARG A 132 22.24 -53.80 10.24
N TRP A 133 22.52 -53.24 9.06
CA TRP A 133 23.36 -52.04 8.95
C TRP A 133 22.54 -50.75 9.14
N VAL A 134 21.27 -50.71 8.75
CA VAL A 134 20.35 -49.60 9.04
C VAL A 134 20.02 -49.55 10.54
N GLU A 135 19.81 -50.71 11.18
CA GLU A 135 19.67 -50.81 12.64
C GLU A 135 20.90 -50.31 13.43
N ARG A 136 22.09 -50.35 12.81
CA ARG A 136 23.32 -49.80 13.40
C ARG A 136 23.38 -48.28 13.22
N LEU A 137 23.01 -47.77 12.05
CA LEU A 137 22.94 -46.32 11.78
C LEU A 137 21.98 -45.62 12.75
N GLN A 138 20.83 -46.25 13.07
CA GLN A 138 19.89 -45.78 14.10
C GLN A 138 20.54 -45.61 15.49
N LYS A 139 21.60 -46.36 15.82
CA LYS A 139 22.26 -46.35 17.14
C LYS A 139 23.51 -45.49 17.21
N THR A 140 24.05 -45.05 16.07
CA THR A 140 25.34 -44.32 16.00
C THR A 140 25.21 -42.81 15.97
N GLY A 141 24.02 -42.26 16.22
CA GLY A 141 23.61 -40.86 16.02
C GLY A 141 24.74 -39.81 16.03
N ASN A 142 25.28 -39.49 14.85
CA ASN A 142 26.18 -38.36 14.66
C ASN A 142 26.38 -37.98 13.17
N THR A 143 25.85 -36.82 12.79
CA THR A 143 26.54 -35.64 12.19
C THR A 143 27.56 -35.78 11.04
N ALA A 144 27.72 -36.92 10.37
CA ALA A 144 28.56 -36.99 9.18
C ALA A 144 27.89 -36.30 7.97
N SER A 145 28.34 -35.09 7.64
CA SER A 145 27.91 -34.34 6.45
C SER A 145 28.50 -34.94 5.16
N PHE A 146 27.68 -35.73 4.46
CA PHE A 146 27.99 -36.15 3.09
C PHE A 146 27.76 -34.98 2.10
N PRO A 147 28.55 -34.87 1.03
CA PRO A 147 28.45 -33.74 0.09
C PRO A 147 27.06 -33.64 -0.57
N GLN A 148 26.62 -32.40 -0.77
CA GLN A 148 25.37 -32.05 -1.46
C GLN A 148 25.32 -32.70 -2.87
N PRO A 149 24.14 -33.12 -3.36
CA PRO A 149 24.00 -33.71 -4.68
C PRO A 149 24.31 -32.72 -5.81
N PHE A 150 24.81 -33.24 -6.93
CA PHE A 150 25.08 -32.43 -8.13
C PHE A 150 23.78 -31.80 -8.66
N ALA A 151 23.77 -30.47 -8.78
CA ALA A 151 22.57 -29.62 -8.81
C ALA A 151 21.49 -29.91 -9.88
N ASN A 152 21.76 -30.77 -10.87
CA ASN A 152 20.83 -31.05 -11.98
C ASN A 152 20.35 -32.52 -12.00
N ARG A 153 20.56 -33.32 -10.94
CA ARG A 153 20.11 -34.73 -10.84
C ARG A 153 19.79 -35.13 -9.40
N GLY A 154 18.59 -35.69 -9.20
CA GLY A 154 18.18 -36.27 -7.92
C GLY A 154 19.11 -37.41 -7.50
N THR A 155 20.10 -37.12 -6.65
CA THR A 155 21.13 -38.08 -6.24
C THR A 155 21.15 -38.19 -4.72
N CYS A 156 21.27 -39.40 -4.18
CA CYS A 156 21.31 -39.62 -2.75
C CYS A 156 22.23 -40.79 -2.38
N VAL A 157 22.97 -40.65 -1.28
CA VAL A 157 23.94 -41.62 -0.76
C VAL A 157 23.41 -42.19 0.56
N LEU A 158 23.56 -43.49 0.78
CA LEU A 158 23.07 -44.21 1.97
C LEU A 158 21.59 -43.87 2.27
N CYS A 159 20.71 -44.31 1.39
CA CYS A 159 19.34 -43.81 1.31
C CYS A 159 18.28 -44.91 1.50
N SER A 160 17.11 -44.53 1.99
CA SER A 160 15.87 -45.23 1.65
C SER A 160 15.44 -44.82 0.25
N LEU A 161 14.83 -45.76 -0.47
CA LEU A 161 14.49 -45.63 -1.88
C LEU A 161 13.22 -46.42 -2.18
N GLY A 162 12.25 -45.79 -2.85
CA GLY A 162 11.07 -46.46 -3.37
C GLY A 162 10.54 -45.80 -4.64
N GLY A 163 9.89 -46.55 -5.51
CA GLY A 163 9.41 -46.02 -6.79
C GLY A 163 8.57 -46.99 -7.61
N GLU A 164 8.00 -46.49 -8.71
CA GLU A 164 7.11 -47.21 -9.64
C GLU A 164 7.33 -46.74 -11.10
N GLY A 165 7.12 -47.61 -12.10
CA GLY A 165 7.21 -47.26 -13.53
C GLY A 165 7.42 -48.44 -14.50
N SER A 166 8.29 -48.27 -15.52
CA SER A 166 8.84 -49.33 -16.40
C SER A 166 10.39 -49.44 -16.28
N GLY A 167 11.00 -50.63 -16.42
CA GLY A 167 12.45 -50.79 -16.16
C GLY A 167 13.04 -52.20 -16.36
N ILE A 168 14.38 -52.31 -16.27
CA ILE A 168 15.15 -53.56 -16.48
C ILE A 168 16.26 -53.70 -15.41
N LEU A 169 16.25 -54.80 -14.65
CA LEU A 169 17.29 -55.15 -13.68
C LEU A 169 18.50 -55.84 -14.33
N LEU A 170 19.72 -55.38 -14.01
CA LEU A 170 20.98 -56.00 -14.48
C LEU A 170 21.73 -56.69 -13.33
N PRO A 171 21.93 -58.03 -13.37
CA PRO A 171 22.79 -58.71 -12.41
C PRO A 171 24.27 -58.45 -12.73
N LEU A 172 24.94 -57.64 -11.90
CA LEU A 172 26.38 -57.41 -12.01
C LEU A 172 27.18 -58.55 -11.35
N PHE A 173 27.78 -59.41 -12.18
CA PHE A 173 28.67 -60.47 -11.74
C PHE A 173 30.11 -59.96 -11.52
N LEU A 174 30.38 -59.21 -10.44
CA LEU A 174 31.74 -58.94 -9.96
C LEU A 174 31.76 -58.57 -8.46
N LEU A 175 32.64 -59.22 -7.70
CA LEU A 175 33.04 -58.97 -6.30
C LEU A 175 32.03 -59.29 -5.15
N PRO A 176 32.53 -59.57 -3.92
CA PRO A 176 31.73 -60.14 -2.84
C PRO A 176 30.99 -59.09 -1.98
N ARG A 177 29.80 -58.69 -2.46
CA ARG A 177 28.80 -57.80 -1.82
C ARG A 177 29.14 -56.29 -1.87
N PRO A 178 28.13 -55.42 -2.07
CA PRO A 178 26.73 -55.73 -2.40
C PRO A 178 26.55 -56.07 -3.88
N ARG A 179 25.43 -56.70 -4.25
CA ARG A 179 25.34 -57.58 -5.45
C ARG A 179 24.38 -57.15 -6.56
N ILE A 180 23.78 -55.96 -6.48
CA ILE A 180 22.72 -55.53 -7.40
C ILE A 180 22.91 -54.07 -7.82
N ALA A 181 22.81 -53.81 -9.12
CA ALA A 181 22.49 -52.50 -9.67
C ALA A 181 21.07 -52.56 -10.24
N MET A 182 20.20 -51.67 -9.78
CA MET A 182 18.89 -51.45 -10.38
C MET A 182 19.00 -50.32 -11.39
N LEU A 183 18.35 -50.48 -12.54
CA LEU A 183 18.19 -49.44 -13.56
C LEU A 183 16.72 -49.36 -13.92
N TRP A 184 16.22 -48.14 -14.14
CA TRP A 184 14.85 -47.93 -14.61
C TRP A 184 14.76 -46.84 -15.67
N LEU A 185 13.75 -47.00 -16.52
CA LEU A 185 13.54 -46.28 -17.78
C LEU A 185 12.04 -46.28 -18.07
N GLY A 186 11.34 -45.24 -17.63
CA GLY A 186 9.89 -45.14 -17.81
C GLY A 186 9.27 -43.95 -17.08
N THR A 187 7.95 -43.81 -17.19
CA THR A 187 7.17 -42.81 -16.47
C THR A 187 6.74 -43.32 -15.09
N GLY A 188 6.77 -42.46 -14.07
CA GLY A 188 6.27 -42.80 -12.73
C GLY A 188 6.87 -41.92 -11.62
N LEU A 189 6.63 -42.30 -10.37
CA LEU A 189 7.06 -41.58 -9.16
C LEU A 189 8.21 -42.33 -8.45
N THR A 190 9.36 -41.69 -8.25
CA THR A 190 10.47 -42.22 -7.43
C THR A 190 10.79 -41.26 -6.29
N THR A 191 10.99 -41.79 -5.08
CA THR A 191 11.40 -41.03 -3.90
C THR A 191 12.66 -41.63 -3.29
N ALA A 192 13.58 -40.76 -2.85
CA ALA A 192 14.76 -41.19 -2.11
C ALA A 192 15.16 -40.18 -1.04
N ALA A 193 15.55 -40.65 0.14
CA ALA A 193 15.98 -39.80 1.24
C ALA A 193 17.23 -40.36 1.93
N ASN A 194 18.12 -39.46 2.35
CA ASN A 194 19.35 -39.80 3.04
C ASN A 194 19.03 -40.25 4.47
N LEU A 195 19.53 -41.43 4.86
CA LEU A 195 19.27 -42.03 6.17
C LEU A 195 19.96 -41.31 7.36
N LEU A 196 20.76 -40.28 7.09
CA LEU A 196 21.49 -39.49 8.09
C LEU A 196 21.09 -38.01 8.10
N THR A 197 20.83 -37.41 6.93
CA THR A 197 20.51 -35.96 6.84
C THR A 197 19.02 -35.65 6.72
N SER A 198 18.17 -36.66 6.46
CA SER A 198 16.75 -36.51 6.12
C SER A 198 16.47 -35.61 4.90
N LYS A 199 17.50 -35.12 4.20
CA LYS A 199 17.38 -34.45 2.90
C LYS A 199 17.21 -35.49 1.79
N GLY A 200 16.37 -35.21 0.80
CA GLY A 200 15.99 -36.18 -0.22
C GLY A 200 15.54 -35.54 -1.55
N TYR A 201 14.91 -36.35 -2.38
CA TYR A 201 14.21 -35.89 -3.57
C TYR A 201 12.96 -36.74 -3.88
N ILE A 202 12.03 -36.10 -4.57
CA ILE A 202 10.86 -36.67 -5.23
C ILE A 202 11.04 -36.43 -6.73
N ALA A 203 10.89 -37.46 -7.55
CA ALA A 203 11.09 -37.41 -9.00
C ALA A 203 9.85 -37.94 -9.73
N GLU A 204 9.33 -37.16 -10.67
CA GLU A 204 8.07 -37.42 -11.37
C GLU A 204 8.22 -37.33 -12.90
N GLY A 205 7.22 -37.90 -13.60
CA GLY A 205 7.18 -37.91 -15.07
C GLY A 205 8.09 -38.98 -15.68
N ALA A 206 8.55 -38.75 -16.91
CA ALA A 206 9.49 -39.60 -17.61
C ALA A 206 10.87 -39.55 -16.94
N GLN A 207 11.36 -40.69 -16.45
CA GLN A 207 12.58 -40.77 -15.66
C GLN A 207 13.51 -41.92 -16.08
N THR A 208 14.81 -41.63 -15.96
CA THR A 208 15.92 -42.58 -16.03
C THR A 208 16.64 -42.58 -14.69
N GLY A 209 16.79 -43.73 -14.06
CA GLY A 209 17.48 -43.81 -12.78
C GLY A 209 18.24 -45.10 -12.53
N PHE A 210 19.08 -45.03 -11.51
CA PHE A 210 20.05 -46.06 -11.13
C PHE A 210 20.14 -46.15 -9.60
N ALA A 211 20.18 -47.37 -9.05
CA ALA A 211 20.48 -47.60 -7.65
C ALA A 211 21.55 -48.69 -7.45
N PHE A 212 22.61 -48.34 -6.73
CA PHE A 212 23.73 -49.23 -6.42
C PHE A 212 23.58 -49.87 -5.04
N GLY A 213 23.81 -51.18 -4.99
CA GLY A 213 23.83 -51.93 -3.74
C GLY A 213 22.46 -52.08 -3.09
N PHE A 214 21.39 -52.05 -3.90
CA PHE A 214 20.01 -52.11 -3.43
C PHE A 214 19.72 -53.37 -2.59
N MET A 215 19.04 -53.19 -1.47
CA MET A 215 18.49 -54.21 -0.58
C MET A 215 17.03 -53.86 -0.28
N GLY A 216 16.10 -54.71 -0.68
CA GLY A 216 14.68 -54.43 -0.53
C GLY A 216 13.79 -55.45 -1.23
N ILE A 217 12.52 -55.09 -1.40
CA ILE A 217 11.48 -55.88 -2.07
C ILE A 217 11.16 -55.21 -3.41
N GLY A 218 10.94 -56.02 -4.45
CA GLY A 218 10.62 -55.57 -5.81
C GLY A 218 9.39 -56.27 -6.38
N ILE A 219 8.66 -55.56 -7.24
CA ILE A 219 7.25 -55.72 -7.58
C ILE A 219 7.07 -55.42 -9.15
N SER A 220 6.45 -56.26 -10.04
CA SER A 220 5.95 -56.13 -11.47
C SER A 220 4.72 -56.99 -11.82
N TYR A 221 3.88 -56.60 -12.76
CA TYR A 221 2.81 -57.45 -13.26
C TYR A 221 2.74 -57.30 -14.78
N ALA A 222 2.37 -58.39 -15.45
CA ALA A 222 2.33 -58.48 -16.91
C ALA A 222 0.89 -58.70 -17.37
N LEU A 223 0.35 -57.70 -18.05
CA LEU A 223 -0.88 -57.80 -18.83
C LEU A 223 -0.53 -58.03 -20.30
N PRO A 224 -1.46 -58.54 -21.13
CA PRO A 224 -1.30 -58.53 -22.57
C PRO A 224 -1.13 -57.09 -23.08
N GLY A 225 0.13 -56.70 -23.36
CA GLY A 225 0.50 -55.38 -23.89
C GLY A 225 1.48 -54.56 -23.03
N TYR A 226 1.53 -54.75 -21.70
CA TYR A 226 2.32 -53.90 -20.80
C TYR A 226 2.91 -54.66 -19.60
N THR A 227 4.07 -54.22 -19.13
CA THR A 227 4.71 -54.67 -17.88
C THR A 227 5.10 -53.46 -17.05
N LEU A 228 4.51 -53.31 -15.87
CA LEU A 228 4.82 -52.26 -14.88
C LEU A 228 5.69 -52.85 -13.78
N TYR A 229 6.50 -52.05 -13.07
CA TYR A 229 7.26 -52.46 -11.88
C TYR A 229 7.25 -51.38 -10.77
N GLY A 230 7.65 -51.76 -9.56
CA GLY A 230 7.84 -50.92 -8.39
C GLY A 230 8.76 -51.60 -7.36
N PHE A 231 9.27 -50.82 -6.41
CA PHE A 231 10.28 -51.27 -5.44
C PHE A 231 10.23 -50.46 -4.15
N ILE A 232 10.72 -51.05 -3.07
CA ILE A 232 10.97 -50.36 -1.80
C ILE A 232 12.14 -51.00 -1.05
N GLY A 233 13.03 -50.19 -0.49
CA GLY A 233 14.18 -50.66 0.26
C GLY A 233 15.22 -49.59 0.53
N TYR A 234 16.48 -50.01 0.50
CA TYR A 234 17.65 -49.18 0.80
C TYR A 234 18.72 -49.34 -0.28
N ALA A 235 19.44 -48.26 -0.59
CA ALA A 235 20.56 -48.29 -1.53
C ALA A 235 21.79 -47.54 -0.96
N LEU A 236 22.99 -47.94 -1.40
CA LEU A 236 24.21 -47.22 -1.04
C LEU A 236 24.33 -45.89 -1.82
N LEU A 237 23.82 -45.88 -3.04
CA LEU A 237 23.75 -44.71 -3.92
C LEU A 237 22.51 -44.88 -4.81
N THR A 238 21.77 -43.80 -5.02
CA THR A 238 20.73 -43.69 -6.05
C THR A 238 20.93 -42.39 -6.83
N SER A 239 20.65 -42.39 -8.13
CA SER A 239 20.69 -41.21 -8.98
C SER A 239 19.58 -41.31 -10.03
N THR A 240 18.79 -40.24 -10.16
CA THR A 240 17.61 -40.14 -11.01
C THR A 240 17.66 -38.85 -11.81
N THR A 241 17.32 -38.94 -13.08
CA THR A 241 17.02 -37.81 -13.97
C THR A 241 15.58 -37.96 -14.41
N ALA A 242 14.75 -36.95 -14.21
CA ALA A 242 13.31 -36.99 -14.47
C ALA A 242 12.82 -35.66 -15.08
N GLU A 243 11.60 -35.62 -15.60
CA GLU A 243 10.96 -34.39 -16.09
C GLU A 243 10.78 -33.36 -14.96
N TYR A 244 10.45 -33.82 -13.75
CA TYR A 244 10.41 -33.01 -12.54
C TYR A 244 11.18 -33.68 -11.40
N VAL A 245 11.99 -32.90 -10.68
CA VAL A 245 12.70 -33.34 -9.46
C VAL A 245 12.58 -32.24 -8.40
N GLU A 246 11.85 -32.53 -7.34
CA GLU A 246 11.74 -31.67 -6.15
C GLU A 246 12.70 -32.18 -5.06
N HIS A 247 13.34 -31.27 -4.34
CA HIS A 247 14.18 -31.61 -3.19
C HIS A 247 13.45 -31.33 -1.87
N TYR A 248 13.60 -32.22 -0.89
CA TYR A 248 12.95 -32.10 0.42
C TYR A 248 13.99 -31.95 1.56
N PRO A 249 13.76 -31.07 2.57
CA PRO A 249 12.67 -30.08 2.64
C PRO A 249 12.75 -29.08 1.48
N PRO A 250 11.60 -28.48 1.07
CA PRO A 250 11.59 -27.46 0.03
C PRO A 250 12.48 -26.31 0.42
N ASN A 251 13.14 -25.71 -0.56
CA ASN A 251 13.98 -24.55 -0.33
C ASN A 251 13.13 -23.32 0.01
N ARG A 252 13.65 -22.48 0.90
CA ARG A 252 13.05 -21.18 1.23
C ARG A 252 14.02 -20.08 0.83
N ALA A 253 13.53 -19.08 0.11
CA ALA A 253 14.33 -17.95 -0.32
C ALA A 253 14.91 -17.19 0.91
N PRO A 254 16.14 -16.64 0.80
CA PRO A 254 16.73 -15.82 1.85
C PRO A 254 15.93 -14.53 2.06
N THR A 255 15.98 -13.96 3.25
CA THR A 255 15.33 -12.69 3.59
C THR A 255 16.36 -11.60 3.92
N ILE A 256 16.02 -10.37 3.54
CA ILE A 256 16.77 -9.15 3.84
C ILE A 256 16.00 -8.39 4.94
N SER A 257 16.68 -7.85 5.94
CA SER A 257 16.07 -7.02 7.00
C SER A 257 17.06 -6.01 7.59
N ASP A 258 16.64 -5.22 8.57
CA ASP A 258 17.48 -4.30 9.36
C ASP A 258 18.36 -3.38 8.49
N VAL A 259 17.76 -2.85 7.43
CA VAL A 259 18.41 -1.97 6.47
C VAL A 259 18.61 -0.58 7.08
N LEU A 260 19.82 -0.04 7.01
CA LEU A 260 20.18 1.32 7.43
C LEU A 260 21.07 1.98 6.37
N PRO A 261 20.78 3.22 5.91
CA PRO A 261 19.54 3.99 6.17
C PRO A 261 18.27 3.23 5.77
N ALA A 262 17.16 3.52 6.44
CA ALA A 262 15.86 2.96 6.11
C ALA A 262 15.39 3.48 4.73
N ASP A 263 14.48 2.77 4.07
CA ASP A 263 13.95 3.26 2.79
C ASP A 263 13.17 4.57 2.95
N GLY A 264 13.48 5.54 2.10
CA GLY A 264 12.95 6.90 2.12
C GLY A 264 13.58 7.82 3.17
N GLU A 265 14.59 7.38 3.94
CA GLU A 265 15.16 8.19 5.03
C GLU A 265 15.83 9.47 4.51
N GLN A 266 15.61 10.60 5.19
CA GLN A 266 16.04 11.94 4.77
C GLN A 266 16.97 12.59 5.78
N ASN A 267 17.79 13.55 5.31
CA ASN A 267 18.79 14.26 6.09
C ASN A 267 19.89 13.33 6.63
N ILE A 268 20.31 12.35 5.81
CA ILE A 268 21.42 11.46 6.14
C ILE A 268 22.73 12.25 6.17
N PRO A 269 23.54 12.15 7.26
CA PRO A 269 24.79 12.88 7.37
C PRO A 269 25.78 12.55 6.24
N LEU A 270 26.49 13.55 5.71
CA LEU A 270 27.57 13.30 4.74
C LEU A 270 28.77 12.56 5.36
N SER A 271 28.80 12.44 6.69
CA SER A 271 29.75 11.62 7.44
C SER A 271 29.41 10.12 7.45
N LEU A 272 28.28 9.70 6.87
CA LEU A 272 27.94 8.28 6.73
C LEU A 272 29.02 7.55 5.91
N SER A 273 29.71 6.61 6.55
CA SER A 273 30.81 5.83 5.95
C SER A 273 30.42 4.41 5.54
N GLU A 274 29.30 3.88 6.02
CA GLU A 274 28.87 2.50 5.80
C GLU A 274 27.33 2.40 5.73
N LEU A 275 26.80 1.72 4.72
CA LEU A 275 25.41 1.21 4.71
C LEU A 275 25.36 -0.13 5.44
N GLN A 276 24.22 -0.54 5.98
CA GLN A 276 24.05 -1.79 6.73
C GLN A 276 22.78 -2.54 6.31
N PHE A 277 22.85 -3.86 6.26
CA PHE A 277 21.68 -4.75 6.10
C PHE A 277 21.93 -6.10 6.78
N ARG A 278 20.86 -6.82 7.12
CA ARG A 278 20.91 -8.20 7.63
C ARG A 278 20.45 -9.16 6.53
N ILE A 279 21.11 -10.31 6.44
CA ILE A 279 20.65 -11.45 5.64
C ILE A 279 20.35 -12.65 6.54
N GLN A 280 19.28 -13.36 6.24
CA GLN A 280 18.88 -14.57 6.93
C GLN A 280 18.39 -15.61 5.92
N ASP A 281 18.76 -16.86 6.15
CA ASP A 281 18.09 -18.01 5.53
C ASP A 281 17.43 -18.84 6.62
N ALA A 282 16.25 -19.38 6.31
CA ALA A 282 15.45 -20.19 7.22
C ALA A 282 15.84 -21.68 7.20
N ASP A 283 16.54 -22.16 6.15
CA ASP A 283 17.01 -23.54 6.01
C ASP A 283 18.43 -23.76 6.55
N GLY A 284 19.17 -22.67 6.81
CA GLY A 284 20.53 -22.64 7.33
C GLY A 284 21.62 -22.83 6.27
N ASP A 285 21.28 -22.68 4.99
CA ASP A 285 22.24 -22.69 3.88
C ASP A 285 23.04 -21.36 3.85
N LEU A 286 24.20 -21.35 3.17
CA LEU A 286 25.11 -20.20 3.13
C LEU A 286 24.78 -19.29 1.94
N MET A 287 24.52 -18.02 2.23
CA MET A 287 24.09 -17.01 1.25
C MET A 287 25.28 -16.33 0.58
N SER A 288 25.08 -15.82 -0.63
CA SER A 288 25.98 -14.88 -1.28
C SER A 288 25.20 -13.61 -1.61
N TYR A 289 25.83 -12.44 -1.51
CA TYR A 289 25.19 -11.16 -1.73
C TYR A 289 26.01 -10.24 -2.63
N THR A 290 25.32 -9.32 -3.29
CA THR A 290 25.85 -8.21 -4.09
C THR A 290 25.07 -6.94 -3.78
N VAL A 291 25.77 -5.83 -3.59
CA VAL A 291 25.18 -4.50 -3.36
C VAL A 291 25.81 -3.48 -4.29
N THR A 292 24.97 -2.66 -4.93
CA THR A 292 25.35 -1.57 -5.84
C THR A 292 24.55 -0.31 -5.53
N THR A 293 25.15 0.86 -5.72
CA THR A 293 24.56 2.18 -5.41
C THR A 293 24.42 3.05 -6.68
N GLU A 294 23.40 3.89 -6.73
CA GLU A 294 23.18 4.91 -7.78
C GLU A 294 22.73 6.25 -7.14
N PRO A 295 23.48 7.36 -7.31
CA PRO A 295 24.83 7.44 -7.88
C PRO A 295 25.85 6.54 -7.15
N ASP A 296 26.90 6.10 -7.86
CA ASP A 296 27.90 5.19 -7.31
C ASP A 296 28.74 5.87 -6.21
N ILE A 297 28.49 5.44 -4.97
CA ILE A 297 29.21 5.84 -3.74
C ILE A 297 29.91 4.65 -3.09
N GLY A 298 29.71 3.44 -3.60
CA GLY A 298 30.19 2.19 -2.99
C GLY A 298 29.47 0.95 -3.51
N SER A 299 30.14 -0.19 -3.36
CA SER A 299 29.58 -1.52 -3.64
C SER A 299 30.24 -2.57 -2.75
N ALA A 300 29.52 -3.67 -2.51
CA ALA A 300 30.05 -4.80 -1.75
C ALA A 300 29.55 -6.13 -2.31
N SER A 301 30.31 -7.18 -2.06
CA SER A 301 29.85 -8.56 -2.28
C SER A 301 30.43 -9.49 -1.24
N GLY A 302 29.72 -10.58 -0.97
CA GLY A 302 30.15 -11.62 -0.05
C GLY A 302 29.67 -12.98 -0.53
N ASN A 303 30.57 -13.95 -0.57
CA ASN A 303 30.22 -15.32 -0.97
C ASN A 303 30.19 -16.26 0.25
N LEU A 304 29.24 -17.20 0.27
CA LEU A 304 29.10 -18.26 1.28
C LEU A 304 29.13 -17.75 2.73
N LYS A 305 28.31 -16.72 2.99
CA LYS A 305 28.12 -16.02 4.25
C LYS A 305 27.01 -16.68 5.08
N PRO A 306 27.18 -16.82 6.41
CA PRO A 306 26.11 -17.24 7.31
C PRO A 306 25.09 -16.10 7.52
N PHE A 307 24.00 -16.40 8.23
CA PHE A 307 23.14 -15.38 8.85
C PHE A 307 23.98 -14.33 9.60
N GLY A 308 23.68 -13.05 9.36
CA GLY A 308 24.41 -11.95 9.99
C GLY A 308 24.06 -10.58 9.43
N VAL A 309 24.65 -9.57 10.07
CA VAL A 309 24.63 -8.17 9.62
C VAL A 309 25.88 -7.91 8.80
N TYR A 310 25.73 -7.24 7.67
CA TYR A 310 26.77 -6.91 6.71
C TYR A 310 26.74 -5.41 6.40
N THR A 311 27.92 -4.84 6.16
CA THR A 311 28.06 -3.42 5.83
C THR A 311 28.69 -3.20 4.46
N VAL A 312 28.42 -2.04 3.88
CA VAL A 312 28.91 -1.60 2.57
C VAL A 312 29.59 -0.25 2.75
N PRO A 313 30.93 -0.16 2.63
CA PRO A 313 31.64 1.11 2.71
C PRO A 313 31.16 2.07 1.62
N VAL A 314 30.84 3.30 2.00
CA VAL A 314 30.42 4.38 1.11
C VAL A 314 31.26 5.64 1.31
N SER A 315 31.40 6.42 0.24
CA SER A 315 32.12 7.70 0.25
C SER A 315 31.70 8.58 -0.94
N GLY A 316 32.04 9.87 -0.90
CA GLY A 316 31.69 10.78 -1.98
C GLY A 316 30.22 11.21 -1.98
N LEU A 317 29.57 11.15 -0.82
CA LEU A 317 28.23 11.70 -0.62
C LEU A 317 28.24 13.22 -0.91
N VAL A 318 27.25 13.65 -1.68
CA VAL A 318 26.98 15.05 -2.04
C VAL A 318 25.74 15.51 -1.26
N ASP A 319 25.64 16.79 -0.94
CA ASP A 319 24.50 17.35 -0.20
C ASP A 319 23.18 17.30 -1.00
N LEU A 320 22.06 17.25 -0.29
CA LEU A 320 20.68 17.22 -0.84
C LEU A 320 20.48 16.22 -2.00
N THR A 321 21.26 15.13 -2.01
CA THR A 321 21.31 14.17 -3.12
C THR A 321 20.60 12.88 -2.71
N LYS A 322 19.67 12.43 -3.55
CA LYS A 322 19.01 11.13 -3.39
C LYS A 322 19.93 10.02 -3.90
N TYR A 323 20.15 9.02 -3.06
CA TYR A 323 20.84 7.78 -3.39
C TYR A 323 19.86 6.61 -3.37
N THR A 324 20.04 5.69 -4.31
CA THR A 324 19.34 4.42 -4.41
C THR A 324 20.37 3.30 -4.26
N TRP A 325 20.01 2.21 -3.61
CA TRP A 325 20.90 1.06 -3.49
C TRP A 325 20.12 -0.25 -3.60
N HIS A 326 20.69 -1.17 -4.38
CA HIS A 326 20.08 -2.46 -4.70
C HIS A 326 20.85 -3.56 -3.97
N ILE A 327 20.13 -4.38 -3.21
CA ILE A 327 20.65 -5.50 -2.44
C ILE A 327 20.12 -6.78 -3.08
N GLN A 328 21.01 -7.64 -3.56
CA GLN A 328 20.67 -8.95 -4.11
C GLN A 328 21.31 -10.03 -3.23
N VAL A 329 20.52 -11.03 -2.80
CA VAL A 329 20.97 -12.12 -1.93
C VAL A 329 20.47 -13.45 -2.49
N THR A 330 21.36 -14.44 -2.62
CA THR A 330 21.02 -15.79 -3.11
C THR A 330 21.66 -16.87 -2.25
N ASP A 331 20.97 -17.98 -2.05
CA ASP A 331 21.52 -19.19 -1.41
C ASP A 331 22.11 -20.19 -2.45
N GLY A 332 22.09 -19.82 -3.73
CA GLY A 332 22.50 -20.67 -4.86
C GLY A 332 21.36 -21.44 -5.54
N LYS A 333 20.10 -21.30 -5.08
CA LYS A 333 18.90 -21.82 -5.75
C LYS A 333 17.87 -20.70 -5.97
N ASP A 334 17.58 -19.94 -4.91
CA ASP A 334 16.65 -18.82 -4.88
C ASP A 334 17.42 -17.50 -4.72
N THR A 335 16.81 -16.40 -5.16
CA THR A 335 17.36 -15.05 -5.09
C THR A 335 16.28 -14.08 -4.62
N THR A 336 16.64 -13.23 -3.66
CA THR A 336 15.81 -12.15 -3.13
C THR A 336 16.49 -10.82 -3.41
N GLU A 337 15.72 -9.85 -3.88
CA GLU A 337 16.19 -8.53 -4.29
C GLU A 337 15.38 -7.45 -3.58
N GLU A 338 16.07 -6.45 -3.04
CA GLU A 338 15.51 -5.29 -2.37
C GLU A 338 16.12 -4.01 -2.93
N THR A 339 15.33 -2.95 -3.03
CA THR A 339 15.77 -1.63 -3.49
C THR A 339 15.40 -0.58 -2.45
N MET A 340 16.39 0.18 -2.03
CA MET A 340 16.32 1.06 -0.86
C MET A 340 16.81 2.45 -1.26
N THR A 341 16.22 3.50 -0.70
CA THR A 341 16.55 4.89 -1.04
C THR A 341 16.78 5.76 0.19
N PHE A 342 17.67 6.75 0.09
CA PHE A 342 17.83 7.77 1.12
C PHE A 342 18.26 9.12 0.52
N THR A 343 18.12 10.21 1.27
CA THR A 343 18.55 11.56 0.84
C THR A 343 19.46 12.18 1.88
N THR A 344 20.59 12.72 1.44
CA THR A 344 21.57 13.39 2.29
C THR A 344 21.11 14.75 2.82
N GLU A 345 21.70 15.18 3.93
CA GLU A 345 21.54 16.51 4.51
C GLU A 345 22.01 17.65 3.59
N ALA A 346 21.62 18.88 3.91
CA ALA A 346 22.22 20.09 3.34
C ALA A 346 23.51 20.46 4.09
N ILE A 347 24.53 20.96 3.37
CA ILE A 347 25.79 21.46 3.96
C ILE A 347 25.83 22.99 4.13
N ALA A 348 24.87 23.70 3.54
CA ALA A 348 24.76 25.15 3.67
C ALA A 348 23.58 25.49 4.58
N PRO A 349 23.73 26.46 5.52
CA PRO A 349 22.67 26.86 6.44
C PRO A 349 21.34 27.17 5.75
N ILE A 350 20.26 26.56 6.22
CA ILE A 350 18.92 26.76 5.68
C ILE A 350 18.26 27.96 6.37
N ILE A 351 17.70 28.85 5.56
CA ILE A 351 16.88 29.99 5.99
C ILE A 351 15.42 29.67 5.66
N SER A 352 14.54 29.75 6.66
CA SER A 352 13.12 29.40 6.55
C SER A 352 12.24 30.32 7.42
N ASN A 353 10.91 30.15 7.33
CA ASN A 353 9.90 30.83 8.16
C ASN A 353 10.08 32.37 8.29
N PRO A 354 10.15 33.12 7.17
CA PRO A 354 10.17 34.57 7.25
C PRO A 354 8.85 35.11 7.84
N LEU A 355 8.93 36.11 8.72
CA LEU A 355 7.80 36.96 9.11
C LEU A 355 8.21 38.43 8.93
N PRO A 356 7.48 39.24 8.13
CA PRO A 356 6.37 38.87 7.25
C PRO A 356 6.74 37.75 6.26
N ALA A 357 5.74 37.02 5.78
CA ALA A 357 5.94 35.98 4.78
C ALA A 357 6.43 36.59 3.45
N ASP A 358 7.10 35.79 2.61
CA ASP A 358 7.64 36.31 1.34
C ASP A 358 6.51 36.63 0.36
N GLY A 359 6.52 37.85 -0.18
CA GLY A 359 5.46 38.41 -1.01
C GLY A 359 4.22 38.88 -0.24
N GLU A 360 4.25 38.89 1.10
CA GLU A 360 3.09 39.24 1.92
C GLU A 360 2.68 40.70 1.75
N ARG A 361 1.38 40.95 1.52
CA ARG A 361 0.79 42.28 1.36
C ARG A 361 0.06 42.68 2.64
N ASP A 362 -0.38 43.94 2.74
CA ASP A 362 -1.07 44.51 3.90
C ASP A 362 -0.38 44.20 5.25
N VAL A 363 0.95 44.25 5.28
CA VAL A 363 1.73 44.11 6.52
C VAL A 363 1.55 45.38 7.36
N PRO A 364 1.19 45.28 8.65
CA PRO A 364 1.02 46.47 9.47
C PRO A 364 2.28 47.34 9.55
N MET A 365 2.16 48.63 9.24
CA MET A 365 3.31 49.56 9.23
C MET A 365 3.91 49.84 10.63
N ASP A 366 3.34 49.26 11.68
CA ASP A 366 3.76 49.32 13.08
C ASP A 366 4.37 47.99 13.59
N ILE A 367 4.72 47.04 12.71
CA ILE A 367 5.48 45.86 13.13
C ILE A 367 6.82 46.26 13.79
N PRO A 368 7.19 45.67 14.94
CA PRO A 368 8.41 46.06 15.66
C PRO A 368 9.67 45.34 15.16
N GLN A 369 9.52 44.19 14.48
CA GLN A 369 10.63 43.33 14.07
C GLN A 369 10.25 42.43 12.89
N LEU A 370 11.26 42.05 12.09
CA LEU A 370 11.21 40.91 11.17
C LEU A 370 11.66 39.64 11.91
N GLN A 371 11.35 38.45 11.38
CA GLN A 371 11.72 37.15 11.96
C GLN A 371 12.13 36.14 10.87
N PHE A 372 13.05 35.23 11.18
CA PHE A 372 13.42 34.09 10.34
C PHE A 372 13.97 32.93 11.19
N THR A 373 13.88 31.70 10.70
CA THR A 373 14.47 30.50 11.31
C THR A 373 15.73 30.08 10.56
N LEU A 374 16.79 29.75 11.32
CA LEU A 374 18.01 29.12 10.83
C LEU A 374 18.08 27.65 11.24
N LYS A 375 18.57 26.81 10.33
CA LYS A 375 18.86 25.40 10.56
C LYS A 375 20.17 25.00 9.88
N ASP A 376 21.09 24.45 10.65
CA ASP A 376 22.31 23.78 10.20
C ASP A 376 22.23 22.29 10.57
N TYR A 377 22.64 21.39 9.68
CA TYR A 377 22.56 19.94 9.95
C TYR A 377 23.84 19.37 10.54
N GLN A 378 24.99 20.00 10.26
CA GLN A 378 26.30 19.64 10.79
C GLN A 378 26.43 20.05 12.28
N GLY A 379 25.61 21.01 12.73
CA GLY A 379 25.62 21.56 14.08
C GLY A 379 26.66 22.67 14.26
N ASP A 380 27.17 23.21 13.16
CA ASP A 380 28.20 24.24 13.17
C ASP A 380 27.65 25.60 13.65
N THR A 381 28.55 26.46 14.14
CA THR A 381 28.18 27.83 14.52
C THR A 381 28.07 28.71 13.30
N MET A 382 26.92 29.35 13.12
CA MET A 382 26.66 30.25 12.00
C MET A 382 27.00 31.72 12.31
N GLU A 383 27.18 32.50 11.26
CA GLU A 383 27.13 33.97 11.22
C GLU A 383 26.02 34.39 10.26
N TYR A 384 25.23 35.42 10.61
CA TYR A 384 24.26 36.03 9.70
C TYR A 384 24.38 37.54 9.61
N THR A 385 24.04 38.09 8.45
CA THR A 385 23.86 39.53 8.21
C THR A 385 22.50 39.82 7.58
N ILE A 386 21.82 40.85 8.09
CA ILE A 386 20.51 41.32 7.61
C ILE A 386 20.62 42.74 7.11
N GLN A 387 20.08 42.98 5.91
CA GLN A 387 19.97 44.30 5.30
C GLN A 387 18.56 44.50 4.74
N THR A 388 18.02 45.72 4.81
CA THR A 388 16.69 46.06 4.26
C THR A 388 16.79 47.17 3.21
N SER A 389 15.87 47.16 2.24
CA SER A 389 15.78 48.13 1.15
C SER A 389 14.31 48.39 0.79
N PRO A 390 13.74 49.59 1.05
CA PRO A 390 14.36 50.71 1.77
C PRO A 390 14.83 50.34 3.18
N ASN A 391 15.83 51.06 3.70
CA ASN A 391 16.43 50.75 5.00
C ASN A 391 15.49 51.09 6.17
N ILE A 392 14.93 50.05 6.78
CA ILE A 392 14.08 50.10 7.99
C ILE A 392 14.73 49.42 9.20
N GLY A 393 15.85 48.72 8.99
CA GLY A 393 16.58 47.97 10.02
C GLY A 393 17.69 47.09 9.44
N SER A 394 18.61 46.67 10.30
CA SER A 394 19.69 45.74 10.00
C SER A 394 20.14 45.04 11.27
N ASP A 395 20.72 43.84 11.13
CA ASP A 395 21.27 43.08 12.25
C ASP A 395 22.46 42.24 11.77
N HIS A 396 23.35 41.89 12.70
CA HIS A 396 24.53 41.06 12.47
C HIS A 396 24.84 40.29 13.75
N LYS A 397 24.93 38.96 13.64
CA LYS A 397 25.32 38.09 14.76
C LYS A 397 26.24 36.97 14.28
N VAL A 398 27.20 36.64 15.13
CA VAL A 398 28.20 35.57 14.95
C VAL A 398 28.04 34.53 16.07
N GLY A 399 28.42 33.28 15.82
CA GLY A 399 28.33 32.23 16.84
C GLY A 399 26.89 31.84 17.19
N VAL A 400 25.99 31.94 16.22
CA VAL A 400 24.58 31.54 16.37
C VAL A 400 24.40 30.06 16.02
N HIS A 401 23.28 29.48 16.45
CA HIS A 401 22.96 28.05 16.26
C HIS A 401 21.56 27.93 15.63
N ASP A 402 21.06 26.70 15.50
CA ASP A 402 19.65 26.44 15.19
C ASP A 402 18.72 27.27 16.07
N GLY A 403 17.78 27.98 15.45
CA GLY A 403 16.89 28.85 16.18
C GLY A 403 16.16 29.86 15.33
N THR A 404 15.28 30.61 15.97
CA THR A 404 14.53 31.69 15.32
C THR A 404 15.03 33.04 15.82
N TYR A 405 15.38 33.90 14.87
CA TYR A 405 16.03 35.19 15.08
C TYR A 405 15.10 36.33 14.68
N THR A 406 15.20 37.46 15.38
CA THR A 406 14.42 38.67 15.07
C THR A 406 15.30 39.89 14.86
N VAL A 407 14.80 40.82 14.04
CA VAL A 407 15.50 42.00 13.55
C VAL A 407 14.62 43.22 13.79
N PRO A 408 14.96 44.12 14.72
CA PRO A 408 14.17 45.33 14.96
C PRO A 408 14.03 46.19 13.70
N VAL A 409 12.83 46.67 13.42
CA VAL A 409 12.55 47.60 12.32
C VAL A 409 11.76 48.82 12.76
N SER A 410 11.87 49.91 12.00
CA SER A 410 11.15 51.15 12.25
C SER A 410 11.07 52.01 10.98
N GLY A 411 10.19 53.02 10.96
CA GLY A 411 10.08 53.94 9.84
C GLY A 411 9.43 53.36 8.59
N LEU A 412 8.61 52.32 8.75
CA LEU A 412 7.78 51.81 7.66
C LEU A 412 6.74 52.85 7.25
N THR A 413 6.41 52.90 5.96
CA THR A 413 5.43 53.83 5.37
C THR A 413 4.30 53.06 4.72
N TYR A 414 3.07 53.58 4.74
CA TYR A 414 1.91 52.97 4.07
C TYR A 414 2.14 52.77 2.57
N GLY A 415 1.74 51.62 2.03
CA GLY A 415 1.79 51.29 0.59
C GLY A 415 3.19 51.16 0.01
N ALA A 416 4.16 50.67 0.80
CA ALA A 416 5.55 50.56 0.39
C ALA A 416 6.04 49.11 0.40
N THR A 417 6.73 48.71 -0.68
CA THR A 417 7.40 47.41 -0.75
C THR A 417 8.78 47.48 -0.13
N TYR A 418 9.09 46.53 0.75
CA TYR A 418 10.41 46.34 1.37
C TYR A 418 10.99 45.01 0.94
N LEU A 419 12.26 45.03 0.52
CA LEU A 419 13.09 43.85 0.34
C LEU A 419 14.01 43.70 1.54
N TRP A 420 14.23 42.48 2.01
CA TRP A 420 15.25 42.19 3.01
C TRP A 420 16.08 40.96 2.67
N TYR A 421 17.38 41.09 2.93
CA TYR A 421 18.41 40.16 2.50
C TYR A 421 18.93 39.43 3.74
N VAL A 422 18.72 38.12 3.79
CA VAL A 422 19.25 37.25 4.84
C VAL A 422 20.43 36.49 4.26
N ASN A 423 21.65 36.82 4.69
CA ASN A 423 22.86 36.09 4.34
C ASN A 423 23.35 35.33 5.57
N VAL A 424 23.65 34.05 5.41
CA VAL A 424 24.12 33.16 6.49
C VAL A 424 25.32 32.37 6.01
N THR A 425 26.27 32.09 6.89
CA THR A 425 27.43 31.23 6.62
C THR A 425 27.81 30.45 7.88
N ASP A 426 28.24 29.20 7.72
CA ASP A 426 28.89 28.38 8.76
C ASP A 426 30.41 28.63 8.83
N GLY A 427 30.95 29.49 7.96
CA GLY A 427 32.38 29.76 7.78
C GLY A 427 33.01 29.03 6.58
N THR A 428 32.35 27.99 6.05
CA THR A 428 32.75 27.19 4.88
C THR A 428 31.76 27.35 3.73
N HIS A 429 30.46 27.19 4.00
CA HIS A 429 29.38 27.39 3.04
C HIS A 429 28.56 28.64 3.38
N TRP A 430 27.73 29.09 2.45
CA TRP A 430 26.88 30.26 2.64
C TRP A 430 25.57 30.14 1.87
N THR A 431 24.52 30.72 2.44
CA THR A 431 23.19 30.81 1.85
C THR A 431 22.73 32.26 1.85
N ARG A 432 22.04 32.68 0.78
CA ARG A 432 21.29 33.93 0.74
C ARG A 432 19.83 33.65 0.40
N LYS A 433 18.93 34.21 1.19
CA LYS A 433 17.53 34.44 0.80
C LYS A 433 17.27 35.94 0.67
N ILE A 434 16.36 36.27 -0.22
CA ILE A 434 15.78 37.61 -0.36
C ILE A 434 14.30 37.40 -0.13
N PHE A 435 13.74 38.20 0.78
CA PHE A 435 12.33 38.18 1.10
C PHE A 435 11.73 39.55 0.83
N SER A 436 10.45 39.60 0.54
CA SER A 436 9.71 40.80 0.16
C SER A 436 8.41 40.91 0.95
N PHE A 437 7.96 42.13 1.24
CA PHE A 437 6.61 42.39 1.74
C PHE A 437 6.16 43.81 1.41
N GLU A 438 4.84 44.04 1.41
CA GLU A 438 4.21 45.33 1.17
C GLU A 438 3.39 45.76 2.40
N THR A 439 3.59 47.00 2.83
CA THR A 439 2.94 47.56 4.02
C THR A 439 1.56 48.14 3.76
N GLY A 440 0.63 47.84 4.65
CA GLY A 440 -0.73 48.38 4.66
C GLY A 440 -0.95 49.37 5.80
N TYR A 441 -2.19 49.40 6.31
CA TYR A 441 -2.60 50.22 7.45
C TYR A 441 -1.88 49.81 8.75
N PRO A 442 -1.82 50.67 9.78
CA PRO A 442 -1.37 50.26 11.11
C PRO A 442 -2.21 49.11 11.69
N SER A 443 -1.67 48.35 12.63
CA SER A 443 -2.35 47.19 13.23
C SER A 443 -3.67 47.54 13.93
N GLN A 444 -3.84 48.80 14.31
CA GLN A 444 -5.11 49.41 14.69
C GLN A 444 -5.26 50.80 14.05
N PHE A 445 -6.39 51.06 13.40
CA PHE A 445 -6.67 52.34 12.76
C PHE A 445 -8.17 52.63 12.73
N ASN A 446 -8.52 53.89 12.46
CA ASN A 446 -9.90 54.36 12.31
C ASN A 446 -10.15 54.66 10.82
N PRO A 447 -10.98 53.90 10.09
CA PRO A 447 -11.15 54.09 8.64
C PRO A 447 -11.58 55.51 8.23
N PHE A 448 -12.32 56.23 9.07
CA PHE A 448 -12.69 57.63 8.79
C PHE A 448 -11.46 58.56 8.64
N GLU A 449 -10.36 58.28 9.34
CA GLU A 449 -9.10 59.04 9.22
C GLU A 449 -8.35 58.72 7.91
N PHE A 450 -8.75 57.67 7.20
CA PHE A 450 -8.17 57.20 5.94
C PHE A 450 -9.11 57.36 4.73
N GLY A 451 -10.18 58.16 4.87
CA GLY A 451 -11.03 58.60 3.75
C GLY A 451 -12.33 57.82 3.54
N TRP A 452 -12.64 56.84 4.40
CA TRP A 452 -13.98 56.27 4.46
C TRP A 452 -15.02 57.30 4.91
N GLN A 453 -16.25 57.19 4.42
CA GLN A 453 -17.31 58.19 4.64
C GLN A 453 -18.50 57.64 5.42
N TYR A 454 -18.72 56.33 5.40
CA TYR A 454 -19.88 55.68 6.01
C TYR A 454 -19.47 54.42 6.77
N GLN A 455 -20.18 54.12 7.86
CA GLN A 455 -20.08 52.85 8.58
C GLN A 455 -21.47 52.27 8.86
N LYS A 456 -21.55 50.94 8.98
CA LYS A 456 -22.69 50.20 9.54
C LYS A 456 -22.21 49.22 10.59
N GLN A 457 -22.94 49.13 11.70
CA GLN A 457 -22.75 48.07 12.69
C GLN A 457 -23.36 46.77 12.14
N ILE A 458 -22.66 45.65 12.31
CA ILE A 458 -23.18 44.30 12.09
C ILE A 458 -23.09 43.58 13.44
N THR A 459 -24.19 42.94 13.82
CA THR A 459 -24.33 42.18 15.07
C THR A 459 -24.59 40.73 14.72
N ILE A 460 -23.74 39.82 15.17
CA ILE A 460 -23.89 38.38 15.00
C ILE A 460 -24.62 37.82 16.22
N ASP A 461 -25.74 37.15 16.00
CA ASP A 461 -26.55 36.54 17.07
C ASP A 461 -25.86 35.29 17.63
N HIS A 462 -25.43 35.36 18.90
CA HIS A 462 -24.75 34.25 19.57
C HIS A 462 -25.62 33.00 19.75
N THR A 463 -26.95 33.12 19.67
CA THR A 463 -27.86 31.97 19.76
C THR A 463 -27.78 31.05 18.53
N GLN A 464 -27.22 31.55 17.42
CA GLN A 464 -26.91 30.77 16.22
C GLN A 464 -25.50 30.16 16.24
N VAL A 465 -24.69 30.49 17.25
CA VAL A 465 -23.27 30.10 17.38
C VAL A 465 -23.15 28.96 18.39
N ALA A 466 -22.88 27.75 17.93
CA ALA A 466 -22.96 26.54 18.74
C ALA A 466 -21.81 26.39 19.77
N GLU A 467 -20.63 26.96 19.48
CA GLU A 467 -19.50 27.06 20.41
C GLU A 467 -18.69 28.33 20.13
N THR A 468 -17.77 28.72 21.03
CA THR A 468 -16.94 29.92 20.80
C THR A 468 -15.79 29.58 19.85
N LEU A 469 -15.76 30.22 18.69
CA LEU A 469 -14.86 29.90 17.57
C LEU A 469 -13.79 30.98 17.39
N THR A 470 -12.67 30.63 16.73
CA THR A 470 -11.56 31.54 16.44
C THR A 470 -11.14 31.47 14.98
N ASN A 471 -10.85 32.63 14.38
CA ASN A 471 -10.51 32.78 12.95
C ASN A 471 -11.57 32.15 12.02
N PHE A 472 -12.84 32.43 12.32
CA PHE A 472 -14.01 31.82 11.68
C PHE A 472 -14.53 32.69 10.52
N PRO A 473 -14.59 32.18 9.27
CA PRO A 473 -15.17 32.91 8.14
C PRO A 473 -16.70 32.97 8.22
N VAL A 474 -17.25 34.17 8.41
CA VAL A 474 -18.70 34.45 8.40
C VAL A 474 -19.11 34.95 7.01
N VAL A 475 -20.12 34.37 6.39
CA VAL A 475 -20.78 34.98 5.23
C VAL A 475 -21.66 36.14 5.68
N VAL A 476 -21.35 37.33 5.15
CA VAL A 476 -22.12 38.56 5.22
C VAL A 476 -22.84 38.73 3.89
N SER A 477 -24.11 38.32 3.84
CA SER A 477 -24.97 38.52 2.67
C SER A 477 -26.13 39.46 3.00
N THR A 478 -26.33 40.49 2.17
CA THR A 478 -27.40 41.48 2.31
C THR A 478 -27.72 42.17 0.98
N THR A 479 -28.84 42.90 0.94
CA THR A 479 -29.14 43.87 -0.11
C THR A 479 -29.58 45.16 0.56
N ASP A 480 -28.74 46.17 0.50
CA ASP A 480 -28.85 47.37 1.31
C ASP A 480 -28.52 48.62 0.48
N VAL A 481 -29.52 49.47 0.25
CA VAL A 481 -29.42 50.66 -0.61
C VAL A 481 -28.37 51.69 -0.15
N ASP A 482 -27.90 51.63 1.10
CA ASP A 482 -26.78 52.50 1.50
C ASP A 482 -25.45 52.08 0.86
N LEU A 483 -25.29 50.80 0.50
CA LEU A 483 -24.10 50.29 -0.18
C LEU A 483 -23.98 50.76 -1.63
N THR A 484 -24.98 51.43 -2.22
CA THR A 484 -24.82 52.08 -3.54
C THR A 484 -23.84 53.27 -3.50
N LYS A 485 -23.24 53.58 -2.34
CA LYS A 485 -22.23 54.61 -2.12
C LYS A 485 -20.78 54.06 -2.14
N ALA A 486 -20.61 52.74 -2.20
CA ALA A 486 -19.33 52.07 -2.39
C ALA A 486 -18.81 52.26 -3.84
N GLN A 487 -17.54 51.91 -4.09
CA GLN A 487 -16.97 51.81 -5.44
C GLN A 487 -17.74 50.78 -6.29
N ASP A 488 -17.71 50.91 -7.62
CA ASP A 488 -18.48 50.07 -8.56
C ASP A 488 -18.20 48.57 -8.40
N ASP A 489 -16.97 48.20 -8.02
CA ASP A 489 -16.50 46.85 -7.75
C ASP A 489 -16.63 46.43 -6.27
N GLY A 490 -16.99 47.34 -5.37
CA GLY A 490 -17.03 47.13 -3.93
C GLY A 490 -15.65 47.15 -3.25
N GLY A 491 -14.58 47.52 -3.97
CA GLY A 491 -13.20 47.46 -3.48
C GLY A 491 -12.89 48.38 -2.29
N ASP A 492 -13.79 49.30 -1.95
CA ASP A 492 -13.71 50.13 -0.73
C ASP A 492 -14.51 49.60 0.45
N ILE A 493 -15.11 48.41 0.36
CA ILE A 493 -15.77 47.78 1.51
C ILE A 493 -14.68 47.26 2.47
N LEU A 494 -14.79 47.60 3.75
CA LEU A 494 -13.79 47.25 4.77
C LEU A 494 -14.47 46.82 6.06
N PHE A 495 -14.04 45.70 6.65
CA PHE A 495 -14.57 45.21 7.91
C PHE A 495 -13.60 45.42 9.07
N MET A 496 -14.14 45.85 10.21
CA MET A 496 -13.41 46.15 11.45
C MET A 496 -14.07 45.44 12.64
N ASN A 497 -13.30 45.01 13.63
CA ASN A 497 -13.81 44.30 14.81
C ASN A 497 -14.42 45.22 15.91
N GLY A 498 -14.73 46.48 15.57
CA GLY A 498 -15.15 47.54 16.48
C GLY A 498 -15.27 48.88 15.76
N ALA A 499 -15.62 49.94 16.48
CA ALA A 499 -15.72 51.29 15.92
C ALA A 499 -14.53 52.17 16.32
N GLY A 500 -14.14 53.10 15.45
CA GLY A 500 -13.00 53.99 15.68
C GLY A 500 -11.66 53.24 15.50
N VAL A 501 -10.65 53.58 16.31
CA VAL A 501 -9.31 52.97 16.20
C VAL A 501 -9.35 51.51 16.67
N THR A 502 -9.35 50.58 15.72
CA THR A 502 -9.44 49.14 16.02
C THR A 502 -8.82 48.27 14.92
N LYS A 503 -8.91 46.94 15.03
CA LYS A 503 -8.34 45.98 14.08
C LYS A 503 -9.26 45.73 12.89
N ARG A 504 -8.66 45.64 11.70
CA ARG A 504 -9.27 45.12 10.47
C ARG A 504 -9.59 43.63 10.62
N GLN A 505 -10.71 43.21 10.04
CA GLN A 505 -11.02 41.82 9.72
C GLN A 505 -10.77 41.60 8.22
N TYR A 506 -10.08 40.52 7.87
CA TYR A 506 -9.85 40.17 6.46
C TYR A 506 -11.11 39.61 5.82
N HIS A 507 -11.32 39.95 4.55
CA HIS A 507 -12.50 39.52 3.82
C HIS A 507 -12.22 39.28 2.34
N GLU A 508 -13.12 38.52 1.72
CA GLU A 508 -13.25 38.34 0.27
C GLU A 508 -14.67 38.76 -0.12
N ILE A 509 -14.83 39.42 -1.26
CA ILE A 509 -16.12 39.72 -1.86
C ILE A 509 -16.40 38.63 -2.89
N GLU A 510 -17.51 37.92 -2.69
CA GLU A 510 -17.95 36.89 -3.62
C GLU A 510 -18.79 37.50 -4.75
N THR A 511 -19.71 38.39 -4.38
CA THR A 511 -20.51 39.17 -5.34
C THR A 511 -20.81 40.55 -4.77
N PHE A 512 -20.65 41.59 -5.58
CA PHE A 512 -21.15 42.93 -5.28
C PHE A 512 -21.93 43.52 -6.47
N ASN A 513 -23.02 44.23 -6.16
CA ASN A 513 -23.81 44.98 -7.12
C ASN A 513 -24.12 46.36 -6.55
N GLN A 514 -23.31 47.35 -6.93
CA GLN A 514 -23.46 48.75 -6.52
C GLN A 514 -24.84 49.34 -6.86
N THR A 515 -25.52 48.89 -7.92
CA THR A 515 -26.82 49.47 -8.33
C THR A 515 -27.95 49.08 -7.37
N SER A 516 -27.92 47.87 -6.81
CA SER A 516 -28.89 47.41 -5.80
C SER A 516 -28.38 47.49 -4.37
N GLY A 517 -27.08 47.71 -4.16
CA GLY A 517 -26.42 47.52 -2.87
C GLY A 517 -26.41 46.04 -2.45
N GLY A 518 -26.40 45.11 -3.40
CA GLY A 518 -26.30 43.68 -3.12
C GLY A 518 -24.87 43.30 -2.79
N LEU A 519 -24.64 42.63 -1.66
CA LEU A 519 -23.32 42.19 -1.21
C LEU A 519 -23.39 40.77 -0.69
N THR A 520 -22.42 39.94 -1.10
CA THR A 520 -22.06 38.67 -0.46
C THR A 520 -20.55 38.69 -0.27
N ALA A 521 -20.10 38.63 0.98
CA ALA A 521 -18.69 38.65 1.34
C ALA A 521 -18.40 37.66 2.48
N TRP A 522 -17.22 37.06 2.47
CA TRP A 522 -16.71 36.20 3.53
C TRP A 522 -15.79 37.00 4.42
N VAL A 523 -16.03 37.06 5.72
CA VAL A 523 -15.26 37.87 6.67
C VAL A 523 -14.70 37.00 7.79
N ASN A 524 -13.38 36.99 7.95
CA ASN A 524 -12.68 36.22 8.97
C ASN A 524 -12.79 36.91 10.35
N ILE A 525 -13.55 36.30 11.25
CA ILE A 525 -13.78 36.81 12.60
C ILE A 525 -12.81 36.14 13.58
N THR A 526 -11.87 36.92 14.12
CA THR A 526 -10.84 36.46 15.07
C THR A 526 -11.40 35.67 16.26
N THR A 527 -12.55 36.09 16.79
CA THR A 527 -13.24 35.41 17.89
C THR A 527 -14.74 35.63 17.76
N LEU A 528 -15.50 34.55 17.65
CA LEU A 528 -16.95 34.52 17.52
C LEU A 528 -17.53 33.85 18.77
N SER A 529 -18.33 34.57 19.55
CA SER A 529 -18.81 34.09 20.85
C SER A 529 -20.15 33.36 20.76
N SER A 530 -20.27 32.26 21.51
CA SER A 530 -21.51 31.50 21.75
C SER A 530 -22.29 31.93 23.00
N THR A 531 -21.87 33.00 23.68
CA THR A 531 -22.47 33.44 24.97
C THR A 531 -22.89 34.91 25.00
N GLN A 532 -22.51 35.69 23.99
CA GLN A 532 -22.86 37.09 23.83
C GLN A 532 -22.72 37.50 22.36
N ASP A 533 -23.58 38.40 21.89
CA ASP A 533 -23.55 38.84 20.50
C ASP A 533 -22.18 39.43 20.12
N THR A 534 -21.70 39.06 18.92
CA THR A 534 -20.41 39.54 18.41
C THR A 534 -20.64 40.73 17.50
N ILE A 535 -19.98 41.86 17.77
CA ILE A 535 -20.16 43.11 17.03
C ILE A 535 -18.96 43.37 16.13
N MET A 536 -19.22 43.72 14.88
CA MET A 536 -18.25 44.19 13.89
C MET A 536 -18.83 45.40 13.14
N TYR A 537 -18.01 46.08 12.35
CA TYR A 537 -18.41 47.26 11.59
C TYR A 537 -17.94 47.14 10.15
N MET A 538 -18.82 47.49 9.21
CA MET A 538 -18.56 47.57 7.78
C MET A 538 -18.45 49.04 7.39
N TYR A 539 -17.34 49.42 6.76
CA TYR A 539 -17.05 50.77 6.27
C TYR A 539 -17.07 50.77 4.74
N TYR A 540 -17.53 51.87 4.14
CA TYR A 540 -17.58 52.09 2.68
C TYR A 540 -17.61 53.60 2.35
N GLY A 541 -17.61 53.94 1.06
CA GLY A 541 -17.61 55.31 0.55
C GLY A 541 -16.22 55.95 0.48
N ASN A 542 -15.16 55.17 0.24
CA ASN A 542 -13.81 55.69 -0.02
C ASN A 542 -13.46 55.56 -1.51
N PRO A 543 -13.73 56.58 -2.35
CA PRO A 543 -13.47 56.51 -3.80
C PRO A 543 -11.98 56.60 -4.17
N SER A 544 -11.06 56.53 -3.20
CA SER A 544 -9.62 56.73 -3.39
C SER A 544 -8.74 55.60 -2.86
N CYS A 545 -9.30 54.64 -2.13
CA CYS A 545 -8.55 53.46 -1.72
C CYS A 545 -8.40 52.45 -2.87
N ILE A 546 -7.35 51.63 -2.76
CA ILE A 546 -7.21 50.39 -3.52
C ILE A 546 -8.22 49.35 -3.02
N ASN A 547 -8.39 48.24 -3.74
CA ASN A 547 -9.22 47.13 -3.29
C ASN A 547 -8.78 46.62 -1.89
N GLN A 548 -9.74 46.46 -0.97
CA GLN A 548 -9.58 46.00 0.40
C GLN A 548 -9.84 44.50 0.60
N GLU A 549 -10.15 43.74 -0.45
CA GLU A 549 -10.18 42.29 -0.37
C GLU A 549 -8.80 41.70 -0.06
N TYR A 550 -8.78 40.60 0.69
CA TYR A 550 -7.59 39.76 0.89
C TYR A 550 -8.02 38.30 1.13
N PRO A 551 -8.40 37.56 0.07
CA PRO A 551 -8.85 36.17 0.18
C PRO A 551 -7.86 35.27 0.94
N GLU A 552 -6.57 35.41 0.66
CA GLU A 552 -5.51 34.55 1.24
C GLU A 552 -5.25 34.79 2.74
N ARG A 553 -5.81 35.86 3.33
CA ARG A 553 -5.87 36.07 4.80
C ARG A 553 -7.29 35.89 5.38
N THR A 554 -8.30 35.85 4.53
CA THR A 554 -9.68 35.50 4.90
C THR A 554 -9.75 34.00 5.20
N TRP A 555 -9.21 33.20 4.28
CA TRP A 555 -9.03 31.77 4.44
C TRP A 555 -7.68 31.51 5.13
N ASN A 556 -7.73 31.19 6.42
CA ASN A 556 -6.53 30.91 7.21
C ASN A 556 -5.82 29.63 6.72
N THR A 557 -4.64 29.34 7.27
CA THR A 557 -3.79 28.21 6.81
C THR A 557 -4.39 26.82 7.03
N TYR A 558 -5.52 26.68 7.74
CA TYR A 558 -6.27 25.41 7.82
C TYR A 558 -6.96 25.09 6.49
N PHE A 559 -7.38 26.10 5.74
CA PHE A 559 -8.00 25.95 4.42
C PHE A 559 -6.91 25.63 3.37
N LYS A 560 -7.10 24.52 2.66
CA LYS A 560 -6.23 24.04 1.58
C LYS A 560 -6.79 24.29 0.19
N ALA A 561 -8.11 24.36 0.09
CA ALA A 561 -8.79 24.93 -1.05
C ALA A 561 -10.17 25.47 -0.64
N VAL A 562 -10.59 26.55 -1.29
CA VAL A 562 -11.94 27.11 -1.18
C VAL A 562 -12.41 27.47 -2.57
N TRP A 563 -13.46 26.81 -3.05
CA TRP A 563 -14.08 27.06 -4.33
C TRP A 563 -15.51 27.53 -4.12
N HIS A 564 -15.73 28.83 -4.35
CA HIS A 564 -17.07 29.44 -4.36
C HIS A 564 -17.90 29.00 -5.58
N LEU A 565 -17.25 28.50 -6.64
CA LEU A 565 -17.92 28.09 -7.89
C LEU A 565 -18.70 29.24 -8.57
N LYS A 566 -18.22 30.49 -8.34
CA LYS A 566 -18.79 31.75 -8.84
C LYS A 566 -18.32 32.13 -10.25
N GLU A 567 -17.26 31.49 -10.76
CA GLU A 567 -16.71 31.80 -12.08
C GLU A 567 -17.53 31.21 -13.24
N ASN A 568 -17.48 31.86 -14.40
CA ASN A 568 -17.99 31.29 -15.63
C ASN A 568 -17.12 30.07 -16.04
N PRO A 569 -17.67 28.85 -16.16
CA PRO A 569 -16.90 27.62 -16.35
C PRO A 569 -16.21 27.51 -17.72
N ILE A 570 -16.41 28.47 -18.63
CA ILE A 570 -15.56 28.61 -19.83
C ILE A 570 -14.11 29.01 -19.46
N GLY A 571 -13.91 29.60 -18.28
CA GLY A 571 -12.60 29.92 -17.69
C GLY A 571 -12.13 28.89 -16.66
N SER A 572 -11.15 29.28 -15.85
CA SER A 572 -10.75 28.51 -14.67
C SER A 572 -11.75 28.74 -13.53
N ILE A 573 -11.98 27.69 -12.74
CA ILE A 573 -12.67 27.75 -11.46
C ILE A 573 -11.62 28.06 -10.40
N LEU A 574 -11.80 29.11 -9.60
CA LEU A 574 -10.70 29.66 -8.78
C LEU A 574 -10.72 29.14 -7.34
N ASP A 575 -9.52 28.82 -6.83
CA ASP A 575 -9.26 28.56 -5.42
C ASP A 575 -8.93 29.89 -4.72
N SER A 576 -9.75 30.30 -3.75
CA SER A 576 -9.54 31.53 -2.98
C SER A 576 -8.42 31.45 -1.94
N THR A 577 -7.76 30.29 -1.79
CA THR A 577 -6.59 30.13 -0.92
C THR A 577 -5.27 30.37 -1.67
N SER A 578 -4.19 30.65 -0.93
CA SER A 578 -2.85 30.81 -1.48
C SER A 578 -2.26 29.53 -2.12
N ASN A 579 -2.95 28.38 -2.02
CA ASN A 579 -2.51 27.13 -2.63
C ASN A 579 -2.76 27.08 -4.15
N ASN A 580 -3.64 27.95 -4.68
CA ASN A 580 -3.93 28.07 -6.13
C ASN A 580 -4.38 26.76 -6.80
N ASN A 581 -5.17 25.92 -6.12
CA ASN A 581 -5.73 24.67 -6.66
C ASN A 581 -6.89 24.95 -7.64
N ASN A 582 -6.62 25.71 -8.69
CA ASN A 582 -7.63 26.14 -9.67
C ASN A 582 -8.11 24.95 -10.52
N GLY A 583 -9.42 24.88 -10.73
CA GLY A 583 -10.09 23.84 -11.51
C GLY A 583 -10.29 24.19 -12.98
N ILE A 584 -10.50 23.15 -13.79
CA ILE A 584 -10.82 23.20 -15.22
C ILE A 584 -12.16 22.50 -15.41
N ALA A 585 -13.13 23.16 -16.05
CA ALA A 585 -14.42 22.55 -16.38
C ALA A 585 -14.36 21.77 -17.72
N TYR A 586 -15.19 20.74 -17.81
CA TYR A 586 -15.34 19.82 -18.95
C TYR A 586 -16.84 19.68 -19.28
N GLY A 587 -17.23 18.84 -20.26
CA GLY A 587 -18.63 18.70 -20.70
C GLY A 587 -19.16 19.82 -21.61
N SER A 588 -18.32 20.81 -21.95
CA SER A 588 -18.73 22.04 -22.65
C SER A 588 -19.60 22.97 -21.79
N MET A 589 -19.49 22.89 -20.45
CA MET A 589 -20.10 23.82 -19.50
C MET A 589 -19.96 25.28 -19.98
N GLY A 590 -21.11 25.95 -20.12
CA GLY A 590 -21.20 27.33 -20.59
C GLY A 590 -21.59 28.30 -19.49
N SER A 591 -21.74 29.58 -19.83
CA SER A 591 -22.22 30.60 -18.90
C SER A 591 -23.65 30.36 -18.37
N SER A 592 -24.41 29.43 -18.96
CA SER A 592 -25.71 28.97 -18.47
C SER A 592 -25.62 27.94 -17.34
N SER A 593 -24.44 27.34 -17.13
CA SER A 593 -24.18 26.43 -16.01
C SER A 593 -23.89 27.19 -14.71
N LEU A 594 -23.52 28.48 -14.79
CA LEU A 594 -23.45 29.38 -13.63
C LEU A 594 -24.85 29.88 -13.27
N ILE A 595 -25.34 29.51 -12.10
CA ILE A 595 -26.70 29.84 -11.60
C ILE A 595 -26.65 30.43 -10.19
N THR A 596 -27.78 30.90 -9.66
CA THR A 596 -27.85 31.33 -8.25
C THR A 596 -27.65 30.13 -7.32
N GLY A 597 -26.70 30.28 -6.39
CA GLY A 597 -26.30 29.24 -5.45
C GLY A 597 -27.12 29.21 -4.17
N LYS A 598 -26.59 28.47 -3.20
CA LYS A 598 -26.97 28.53 -1.79
C LYS A 598 -26.32 29.72 -1.11
N VAL A 599 -25.07 30.01 -1.46
CA VAL A 599 -24.42 31.31 -1.30
C VAL A 599 -24.15 31.85 -2.71
N GLY A 600 -24.27 33.18 -2.90
CA GLY A 600 -24.10 33.89 -4.18
C GLY A 600 -24.45 33.11 -5.46
N SER A 601 -23.42 32.62 -6.18
CA SER A 601 -23.57 31.88 -7.45
C SER A 601 -22.81 30.57 -7.42
N CYS A 602 -23.37 29.54 -8.05
CA CYS A 602 -22.83 28.19 -8.05
C CYS A 602 -22.83 27.53 -9.44
N LEU A 603 -22.19 26.37 -9.56
CA LEU A 603 -22.19 25.59 -10.81
C LEU A 603 -23.25 24.50 -10.81
N LYS A 604 -24.01 24.45 -11.91
CA LYS A 604 -24.91 23.38 -12.30
C LYS A 604 -24.24 22.46 -13.32
N PHE A 605 -24.32 21.17 -13.03
CA PHE A 605 -23.86 20.04 -13.83
C PHE A 605 -25.07 19.35 -14.45
N ASP A 606 -24.95 18.88 -15.69
CA ASP A 606 -26.06 18.31 -16.47
C ASP A 606 -26.27 16.79 -16.31
N GLY A 607 -25.27 16.09 -15.76
CA GLY A 607 -25.29 14.63 -15.56
C GLY A 607 -24.99 13.79 -16.81
N ASN A 608 -24.53 14.39 -17.92
CA ASN A 608 -24.15 13.68 -19.14
C ASN A 608 -22.64 13.63 -19.37
N ASP A 609 -21.96 14.79 -19.29
CA ASP A 609 -20.50 14.92 -19.42
C ASP A 609 -19.88 16.12 -18.68
N ASP A 610 -20.68 16.94 -17.98
CA ASP A 610 -20.22 18.05 -17.13
C ASP A 610 -19.44 17.56 -15.89
N TYR A 611 -18.24 18.09 -15.67
CA TYR A 611 -17.47 17.97 -14.41
C TYR A 611 -16.37 19.06 -14.32
N VAL A 612 -15.83 19.28 -13.12
CA VAL A 612 -14.62 20.09 -12.90
C VAL A 612 -13.50 19.19 -12.39
N SER A 613 -12.30 19.27 -12.98
CA SER A 613 -11.09 18.59 -12.52
C SER A 613 -10.10 19.61 -11.96
N ILE A 614 -9.56 19.32 -10.79
CA ILE A 614 -8.54 20.11 -10.10
C ILE A 614 -7.25 19.27 -10.08
N PRO A 615 -6.15 19.73 -10.72
CA PRO A 615 -4.90 18.99 -10.79
C PRO A 615 -4.38 18.49 -9.43
N ASP A 616 -3.71 17.33 -9.42
CA ASP A 616 -3.10 16.80 -8.21
C ASP A 616 -2.13 17.79 -7.54
N SER A 617 -2.22 17.88 -6.20
CA SER A 617 -1.52 18.86 -5.37
C SER A 617 -1.32 18.30 -3.98
N SER A 618 -0.16 18.57 -3.36
CA SER A 618 0.15 18.13 -1.99
C SER A 618 -0.73 18.80 -0.94
N SER A 619 -1.24 20.01 -1.21
CA SER A 619 -2.19 20.69 -0.33
C SER A 619 -3.53 19.94 -0.23
N LEU A 620 -3.92 19.21 -1.28
CA LEU A 620 -5.08 18.33 -1.32
C LEU A 620 -4.76 16.91 -0.82
N LYS A 621 -3.62 16.72 -0.15
CA LYS A 621 -3.18 15.45 0.47
C LYS A 621 -2.93 15.59 1.98
N PRO A 622 -3.81 16.21 2.79
CA PRO A 622 -3.56 16.40 4.20
C PRO A 622 -3.76 15.10 5.01
N LEU A 623 -3.12 15.01 6.19
CA LEU A 623 -3.21 13.85 7.09
C LEU A 623 -4.52 13.86 7.89
N ASP A 624 -4.83 14.98 8.54
CA ASP A 624 -6.20 15.26 8.99
C ASP A 624 -6.95 15.95 7.85
N VAL A 625 -8.23 15.65 7.64
CA VAL A 625 -9.01 16.28 6.57
C VAL A 625 -10.41 16.68 7.03
N THR A 626 -10.86 17.84 6.56
CA THR A 626 -12.30 18.14 6.46
C THR A 626 -12.65 18.49 5.03
N LEU A 627 -13.65 17.82 4.46
CA LEU A 627 -14.30 18.16 3.20
C LEU A 627 -15.69 18.74 3.48
N VAL A 628 -15.99 19.88 2.87
CA VAL A 628 -17.31 20.56 2.92
C VAL A 628 -17.83 20.75 1.50
N ALA A 629 -19.14 20.61 1.31
CA ALA A 629 -19.84 21.06 0.11
C ALA A 629 -21.33 21.35 0.40
N TRP A 630 -21.90 22.36 -0.23
CA TRP A 630 -23.35 22.41 -0.48
C TRP A 630 -23.67 21.63 -1.74
N TYR A 631 -24.67 20.75 -1.67
CA TYR A 631 -25.10 19.87 -2.76
C TYR A 631 -26.61 19.90 -2.94
N GLN A 632 -27.07 20.07 -4.18
CA GLN A 632 -28.48 19.96 -4.56
C GLN A 632 -28.62 19.00 -5.77
N PRO A 633 -29.09 17.76 -5.59
CA PRO A 633 -29.40 16.87 -6.71
C PRO A 633 -30.53 17.45 -7.57
N GLN A 634 -30.39 17.45 -8.89
CA GLN A 634 -31.41 17.93 -9.85
C GLN A 634 -32.26 16.78 -10.41
N GLN A 635 -31.77 15.54 -10.33
CA GLN A 635 -32.52 14.33 -10.69
C GLN A 635 -32.10 13.14 -9.82
N GLN A 636 -32.72 11.97 -10.04
CA GLN A 636 -32.18 10.70 -9.55
C GLN A 636 -31.12 10.18 -10.52
N ASP A 637 -29.88 10.61 -10.31
CA ASP A 637 -28.69 10.14 -11.04
C ASP A 637 -28.42 8.64 -10.80
N PRO A 638 -27.58 7.99 -11.65
CA PRO A 638 -27.10 6.64 -11.39
C PRO A 638 -26.55 6.52 -9.95
N PRO A 639 -27.06 5.59 -9.14
CA PRO A 639 -26.87 5.61 -7.69
C PRO A 639 -25.56 4.94 -7.27
N GLU A 640 -24.46 5.19 -7.98
CA GLU A 640 -23.18 4.55 -7.69
C GLU A 640 -22.01 5.44 -8.15
N GLY A 641 -21.43 6.21 -7.22
CA GLY A 641 -20.23 7.00 -7.49
C GLY A 641 -20.04 8.22 -6.58
N THR A 642 -18.90 8.88 -6.72
CA THR A 642 -18.52 10.06 -5.93
C THR A 642 -18.89 11.37 -6.62
N ILE A 643 -19.58 12.28 -5.92
CA ILE A 643 -20.05 13.56 -6.47
C ILE A 643 -18.97 14.65 -6.35
N VAL A 644 -18.26 14.65 -5.22
CA VAL A 644 -17.11 15.51 -4.92
C VAL A 644 -16.09 14.64 -4.19
N ALA A 645 -14.91 14.42 -4.77
CA ALA A 645 -13.91 13.56 -4.18
C ALA A 645 -12.50 13.75 -4.76
N LYS A 646 -11.49 13.39 -3.97
CA LYS A 646 -10.16 13.05 -4.46
C LYS A 646 -10.08 11.54 -4.62
N HIS A 647 -10.21 11.06 -5.85
CA HIS A 647 -10.64 9.68 -6.09
C HIS A 647 -10.35 9.18 -7.52
N CYS A 648 -9.97 7.91 -7.61
CA CYS A 648 -10.34 7.02 -8.70
C CYS A 648 -10.85 5.70 -8.10
N TYR A 649 -11.64 4.92 -8.83
CA TYR A 649 -12.01 3.56 -8.46
C TYR A 649 -11.55 2.61 -9.56
N ASP A 650 -10.64 1.67 -9.25
CA ASP A 650 -10.16 0.63 -10.17
C ASP A 650 -10.49 -0.77 -9.65
N TYR A 651 -11.37 -1.47 -10.35
CA TYR A 651 -11.81 -2.82 -10.02
C TYR A 651 -10.76 -3.92 -10.36
N TRP A 652 -9.65 -3.57 -11.04
CA TRP A 652 -8.68 -4.52 -11.61
C TRP A 652 -7.26 -4.43 -11.03
N ASP A 653 -7.10 -3.80 -9.86
CA ASP A 653 -5.90 -3.93 -9.01
C ASP A 653 -4.62 -3.29 -9.60
N ASN A 654 -4.74 -2.23 -10.43
CA ASN A 654 -3.59 -1.54 -11.04
C ASN A 654 -3.30 -0.13 -10.48
N ALA A 655 -4.16 0.40 -9.59
CA ALA A 655 -3.97 1.70 -8.95
C ALA A 655 -4.55 1.70 -7.53
N ALA A 656 -3.91 2.42 -6.61
CA ALA A 656 -4.37 2.54 -5.22
C ALA A 656 -5.43 3.64 -5.11
N GLY A 657 -6.61 3.34 -5.66
CA GLY A 657 -7.68 4.31 -5.87
C GLY A 657 -8.62 4.48 -4.67
N GLN A 658 -8.24 5.34 -3.71
CA GLN A 658 -9.16 6.26 -3.00
C GLN A 658 -8.47 7.09 -1.91
N THR A 659 -9.08 8.25 -1.58
CA THR A 659 -8.69 9.04 -0.40
C THR A 659 -9.92 9.50 0.38
N TYR A 660 -10.70 10.47 -0.13
CA TYR A 660 -11.85 11.06 0.59
C TYR A 660 -12.90 11.66 -0.37
N GLY A 661 -14.17 11.60 0.01
CA GLY A 661 -15.25 12.20 -0.79
C GLY A 661 -16.67 12.01 -0.27
N PHE A 662 -17.64 12.54 -1.03
CA PHE A 662 -19.06 12.26 -0.86
C PHE A 662 -19.55 11.30 -1.95
N TYR A 663 -20.16 10.19 -1.55
CA TYR A 663 -20.58 9.09 -2.40
C TYR A 663 -22.11 8.91 -2.38
N LEU A 664 -22.71 8.77 -3.56
CA LEU A 664 -24.11 8.42 -3.74
C LEU A 664 -24.25 6.89 -3.80
N ASP A 665 -25.06 6.34 -2.89
CA ASP A 665 -25.25 4.89 -2.76
C ASP A 665 -26.40 4.33 -3.61
N PRO A 666 -26.47 2.99 -3.83
CA PRO A 666 -27.49 2.33 -4.66
C PRO A 666 -28.96 2.57 -4.29
N ASN A 667 -29.25 3.21 -3.16
CA ASN A 667 -30.59 3.59 -2.71
C ASN A 667 -30.85 5.11 -2.88
N HIS A 668 -29.96 5.82 -3.56
CA HIS A 668 -29.90 7.29 -3.65
C HIS A 668 -29.75 7.97 -2.27
N ALA A 669 -28.98 7.38 -1.35
CA ALA A 669 -28.59 8.04 -0.10
C ALA A 669 -27.14 8.53 -0.18
N ILE A 670 -26.86 9.71 0.39
CA ILE A 670 -25.52 10.31 0.42
C ILE A 670 -24.71 9.74 1.59
N ARG A 671 -23.42 9.51 1.36
CA ARG A 671 -22.46 8.99 2.35
C ARG A 671 -21.18 9.82 2.33
N GLY A 672 -20.66 10.16 3.51
CA GLY A 672 -19.25 10.55 3.65
C GLY A 672 -18.36 9.32 3.69
N VAL A 673 -17.34 9.27 2.84
CA VAL A 673 -16.51 8.09 2.62
C VAL A 673 -15.01 8.39 2.63
N PHE A 674 -14.26 7.45 3.19
CA PHE A 674 -12.82 7.26 3.00
C PHE A 674 -12.58 5.82 2.51
N GLU A 675 -11.47 5.53 1.84
CA GLU A 675 -11.07 4.14 1.56
C GLU A 675 -9.55 3.97 1.64
N LYS A 676 -9.17 2.77 2.08
CA LYS A 676 -7.89 2.40 2.67
C LYS A 676 -6.92 1.75 1.69
N ASN A 677 -7.43 0.95 0.76
CA ASN A 677 -6.71 0.28 -0.33
C ASN A 677 -7.72 -0.50 -1.20
N ALA A 678 -7.29 -0.98 -2.38
CA ALA A 678 -8.12 -1.68 -3.36
C ALA A 678 -8.77 -3.01 -2.90
N TYR A 679 -8.52 -3.48 -1.67
CA TYR A 679 -9.01 -4.75 -1.13
C TYR A 679 -9.94 -4.63 0.10
N GLU A 680 -9.95 -3.49 0.80
CA GLU A 680 -10.78 -3.28 2.00
C GLU A 680 -11.79 -2.15 1.80
N GLN A 681 -12.98 -2.34 2.41
CA GLN A 681 -14.20 -1.61 2.09
C GLN A 681 -14.09 -0.09 2.23
N VAL A 682 -14.80 0.62 1.35
CA VAL A 682 -15.28 1.99 1.56
C VAL A 682 -15.80 2.16 2.98
N ASP A 683 -15.06 2.92 3.78
CA ASP A 683 -15.41 3.30 5.13
C ASP A 683 -16.48 4.40 5.06
N ALA A 684 -17.74 3.98 4.90
CA ALA A 684 -18.88 4.86 5.05
C ALA A 684 -19.07 5.26 6.51
N MET A 685 -18.96 6.55 6.80
CA MET A 685 -19.12 7.12 8.14
C MET A 685 -20.58 7.15 8.60
N GLY A 686 -21.48 7.40 7.64
CA GLY A 686 -22.93 7.48 7.83
C GLY A 686 -23.66 7.38 6.50
N THR A 687 -24.99 7.44 6.50
CA THR A 687 -25.81 7.36 5.29
C THR A 687 -27.09 8.16 5.48
N TYR A 688 -27.37 9.10 4.59
CA TYR A 688 -28.49 10.04 4.72
C TYR A 688 -29.38 10.05 3.47
N PRO A 689 -30.71 9.93 3.58
CA PRO A 689 -31.60 9.96 2.43
C PRO A 689 -31.76 11.38 1.88
N ILE A 690 -31.59 11.55 0.57
CA ILE A 690 -31.70 12.84 -0.12
C ILE A 690 -32.89 12.88 -1.10
N THR A 691 -33.36 14.08 -1.40
CA THR A 691 -34.42 14.35 -2.37
C THR A 691 -33.98 15.44 -3.35
N THR A 692 -34.48 15.38 -4.60
CA THR A 692 -34.16 16.37 -5.63
C THR A 692 -34.56 17.79 -5.20
N ASP A 693 -33.91 18.78 -5.81
CA ASP A 693 -34.19 20.21 -5.63
C ASP A 693 -34.04 20.71 -4.18
N THR A 694 -33.41 19.91 -3.31
CA THR A 694 -33.17 20.22 -1.90
C THR A 694 -31.67 20.42 -1.67
N TRP A 695 -31.28 21.54 -1.04
CA TRP A 695 -29.89 21.79 -0.66
C TRP A 695 -29.52 21.04 0.62
N TYR A 696 -28.40 20.33 0.59
CA TYR A 696 -27.77 19.65 1.73
C TYR A 696 -26.38 20.22 1.96
N TYR A 697 -26.10 20.61 3.21
CA TYR A 697 -24.75 20.96 3.64
C TYR A 697 -24.06 19.69 4.13
N LEU A 698 -23.08 19.22 3.38
CA LEU A 698 -22.36 17.97 3.63
C LEU A 698 -21.01 18.30 4.27
N THR A 699 -20.65 17.57 5.33
CA THR A 699 -19.32 17.68 5.93
C THR A 699 -18.78 16.30 6.30
N LEU A 700 -17.54 16.02 5.90
CA LEU A 700 -16.81 14.81 6.23
C LEU A 700 -15.52 15.22 6.94
N THR A 701 -15.28 14.74 8.17
CA THR A 701 -14.05 15.01 8.92
C THR A 701 -13.29 13.71 9.23
N PHE A 702 -11.97 13.77 9.31
CA PHE A 702 -11.10 12.69 9.80
C PHE A 702 -9.91 13.26 10.57
N GLU A 703 -9.66 12.65 11.73
CA GLU A 703 -8.54 12.92 12.62
C GLU A 703 -7.59 11.71 12.61
N GLU A 704 -6.38 11.88 12.07
CA GLU A 704 -5.40 10.81 11.88
C GLU A 704 -4.97 10.22 13.23
N SER A 705 -4.71 11.09 14.20
CA SER A 705 -4.17 10.70 15.51
C SER A 705 -5.09 9.80 16.35
N THR A 706 -6.39 9.78 16.04
CA THR A 706 -7.39 8.91 16.68
C THR A 706 -7.99 7.89 15.71
N GLY A 707 -7.75 8.03 14.41
CA GLY A 707 -8.44 7.30 13.34
C GLY A 707 -9.94 7.63 13.24
N THR A 708 -10.42 8.73 13.84
CA THR A 708 -11.87 9.00 13.92
C THR A 708 -12.36 9.75 12.70
N GLY A 709 -13.20 9.11 11.90
CA GLY A 709 -13.95 9.75 10.82
C GLY A 709 -15.40 10.07 11.24
N ASN A 710 -15.94 11.19 10.78
CA ASN A 710 -17.31 11.63 11.04
C ASN A 710 -17.98 12.18 9.78
N PHE A 711 -19.28 11.95 9.62
CA PHE A 711 -20.09 12.53 8.56
C PHE A 711 -21.29 13.28 9.13
N TYR A 712 -21.47 14.50 8.64
CA TYR A 712 -22.52 15.43 9.04
C TYR A 712 -23.36 15.84 7.83
N VAL A 713 -24.65 16.03 8.08
CA VAL A 713 -25.58 16.63 7.12
C VAL A 713 -26.33 17.76 7.82
N ASN A 714 -26.39 18.94 7.20
CA ASN A 714 -27.10 20.12 7.71
C ASN A 714 -26.70 20.51 9.15
N GLY A 715 -25.40 20.41 9.46
CA GLY A 715 -24.85 20.73 10.78
C GLY A 715 -25.01 19.64 11.85
N VAL A 716 -25.65 18.50 11.53
CA VAL A 716 -25.94 17.40 12.46
C VAL A 716 -25.08 16.19 12.15
N LEU A 717 -24.54 15.53 13.18
CA LEU A 717 -23.74 14.30 13.05
C LEU A 717 -24.65 13.13 12.68
N GLU A 718 -24.42 12.54 11.51
CA GLU A 718 -25.17 11.38 11.00
C GLU A 718 -24.44 10.06 11.25
N GLY A 719 -23.12 10.08 11.44
CA GLY A 719 -22.38 8.91 11.87
C GLY A 719 -20.89 9.13 12.10
N THR A 720 -20.32 8.24 12.91
CA THR A 720 -18.90 8.21 13.30
C THR A 720 -18.37 6.80 13.07
N LYS A 721 -17.15 6.67 12.57
CA LYS A 721 -16.44 5.41 12.45
C LYS A 721 -15.00 5.57 12.90
N ASN A 722 -14.45 4.54 13.53
CA ASN A 722 -13.01 4.42 13.72
C ASN A 722 -12.47 3.77 12.44
N CYS A 723 -11.82 4.57 11.61
CA CYS A 723 -11.06 4.12 10.47
C CYS A 723 -9.66 3.68 10.94
N ASP A 724 -8.96 2.89 10.14
CA ASP A 724 -7.55 2.56 10.36
C ASP A 724 -6.67 3.81 10.14
N SER A 725 -5.52 3.93 10.82
CA SER A 725 -4.59 5.08 10.66
C SER A 725 -3.96 5.15 9.26
N SER A 726 -4.21 4.17 8.40
CA SER A 726 -3.78 4.08 7.00
C SER A 726 -4.83 4.53 5.97
N VAL A 727 -5.97 5.09 6.39
CA VAL A 727 -7.16 5.32 5.55
C VAL A 727 -7.07 6.50 4.55
N LEU A 728 -6.00 7.28 4.58
CA LEU A 728 -5.72 8.29 3.55
C LEU A 728 -4.44 7.94 2.80
N TRP A 729 -4.59 7.29 1.64
CA TRP A 729 -3.48 6.74 0.86
C TRP A 729 -3.21 7.53 -0.41
N TYR A 730 -2.12 8.29 -0.44
CA TYR A 730 -1.86 9.31 -1.47
C TYR A 730 -0.82 8.95 -2.54
N ASN A 731 -0.55 7.66 -2.76
CA ASN A 731 0.54 7.20 -3.61
C ASN A 731 0.40 7.60 -5.09
N ASP A 732 -0.83 7.70 -5.60
CA ASP A 732 -1.10 8.06 -6.99
C ASP A 732 -1.53 9.54 -7.13
N PRO A 733 -1.13 10.24 -8.21
CA PRO A 733 -1.42 11.65 -8.41
C PRO A 733 -2.81 11.88 -9.03
N TRP A 734 -3.86 11.52 -8.30
CA TRP A 734 -5.25 11.70 -8.76
C TRP A 734 -5.77 13.10 -8.48
N ASP A 735 -6.18 13.80 -9.55
CA ASP A 735 -6.96 15.04 -9.47
C ASP A 735 -8.18 14.90 -8.55
N PHE A 736 -8.52 15.99 -7.87
CA PHE A 736 -9.80 16.17 -7.19
C PHE A 736 -10.88 16.49 -8.24
N VAL A 737 -12.06 15.89 -8.14
CA VAL A 737 -13.14 16.02 -9.14
C VAL A 737 -14.45 16.44 -8.46
N MET A 738 -15.23 17.27 -9.18
CA MET A 738 -16.56 17.76 -8.79
C MET A 738 -17.55 17.49 -9.92
N GLY A 739 -18.76 17.06 -9.59
CA GLY A 739 -19.85 16.82 -10.56
C GLY A 739 -19.76 15.47 -11.31
N GLY A 740 -18.70 14.70 -11.10
CA GLY A 740 -18.51 13.38 -11.72
C GLY A 740 -17.43 12.55 -11.02
N CYS A 741 -17.35 11.27 -11.36
CA CYS A 741 -16.30 10.36 -10.90
C CYS A 741 -15.65 9.53 -12.00
N ARG A 742 -14.46 9.02 -11.67
CA ARG A 742 -13.75 7.97 -12.41
C ARG A 742 -14.20 6.62 -11.87
N TRP A 743 -14.94 5.85 -12.66
CA TRP A 743 -15.57 4.60 -12.24
C TRP A 743 -15.41 3.51 -13.30
N GLY A 744 -14.48 2.57 -13.15
CA GLY A 744 -14.34 1.52 -14.15
C GLY A 744 -13.24 0.47 -13.91
N THR A 745 -13.12 -0.43 -14.87
CA THR A 745 -12.12 -1.51 -14.88
C THR A 745 -10.85 -1.08 -15.60
N GLY A 746 -9.69 -1.17 -14.95
CA GLY A 746 -8.37 -1.01 -15.56
C GLY A 746 -7.79 0.40 -15.49
N GLY A 747 -7.99 1.10 -14.36
CA GLY A 747 -7.30 2.37 -14.08
C GLY A 747 -7.64 3.53 -15.04
N SER A 748 -8.86 3.57 -15.59
CA SER A 748 -9.29 4.62 -16.52
C SER A 748 -9.13 6.03 -15.91
N GLN A 749 -8.21 6.82 -16.45
CA GLN A 749 -7.97 8.20 -16.00
C GLN A 749 -9.14 9.16 -16.34
N SER A 750 -9.99 8.77 -17.29
CA SER A 750 -11.16 9.55 -17.70
C SER A 750 -12.30 9.46 -16.70
N VAL A 751 -12.84 10.62 -16.32
CA VAL A 751 -14.16 10.74 -15.66
C VAL A 751 -15.22 10.20 -16.63
N ASN A 752 -16.13 9.36 -16.13
CA ASN A 752 -17.06 8.60 -16.97
C ASN A 752 -18.43 8.33 -16.31
N THR A 753 -18.65 8.84 -15.10
CA THR A 753 -19.96 8.92 -14.43
C THR A 753 -20.14 10.37 -14.00
N PHE A 754 -21.34 10.92 -14.23
CA PHE A 754 -21.63 12.35 -14.11
C PHE A 754 -22.96 12.51 -13.35
N PHE A 755 -23.10 13.60 -12.60
CA PHE A 755 -24.24 13.82 -11.71
C PHE A 755 -24.95 15.13 -12.06
N ALA A 756 -26.26 15.09 -12.37
CA ALA A 756 -27.03 16.30 -12.59
C ALA A 756 -27.34 16.94 -11.23
N CYS A 757 -26.55 17.93 -10.87
CA CYS A 757 -26.58 18.57 -9.57
C CYS A 757 -26.23 20.05 -9.66
N ALA A 758 -26.51 20.79 -8.58
CA ALA A 758 -25.81 22.03 -8.30
C ALA A 758 -24.86 21.81 -7.13
N LEU A 759 -23.63 22.31 -7.24
CA LEU A 759 -22.61 22.27 -6.22
C LEU A 759 -22.16 23.69 -5.89
N ASP A 760 -21.92 23.94 -4.61
CA ASP A 760 -21.61 25.27 -4.07
C ASP A 760 -20.70 25.16 -2.84
N GLU A 761 -19.91 26.19 -2.55
CA GLU A 761 -19.02 26.31 -1.37
C GLU A 761 -18.20 25.04 -1.04
N ILE A 762 -17.44 24.54 -2.00
CA ILE A 762 -16.60 23.35 -1.76
C ILE A 762 -15.31 23.77 -1.06
N ARG A 763 -14.97 23.09 0.06
CA ARG A 763 -13.77 23.40 0.85
C ARG A 763 -13.03 22.13 1.26
N VAL A 764 -11.71 22.21 1.24
CA VAL A 764 -10.81 21.20 1.81
C VAL A 764 -9.98 21.88 2.90
N LEU A 765 -9.97 21.31 4.10
CA LEU A 765 -9.16 21.77 5.24
C LEU A 765 -8.23 20.66 5.74
N ASN A 766 -7.07 21.01 6.31
CA ASN A 766 -6.16 20.06 6.95
C ASN A 766 -6.36 19.93 8.47
N THR A 767 -7.60 20.04 8.94
CA THR A 767 -7.94 20.03 10.36
C THR A 767 -9.34 19.42 10.50
N PRO A 768 -9.59 18.53 11.47
CA PRO A 768 -10.91 17.96 11.69
C PRO A 768 -11.77 19.01 12.40
N LEU A 769 -12.81 19.50 11.72
CA LEU A 769 -13.69 20.52 12.30
C LEU A 769 -14.56 19.92 13.43
N SER A 770 -14.79 20.72 14.47
CA SER A 770 -15.69 20.38 15.57
C SER A 770 -17.15 20.41 15.12
N SER A 771 -18.01 19.67 15.81
CA SER A 771 -19.46 19.71 15.57
C SER A 771 -20.05 21.11 15.80
N GLY A 772 -19.49 21.89 16.75
CA GLY A 772 -19.91 23.27 16.99
C GLY A 772 -19.50 24.24 15.87
N TRP A 773 -18.33 24.06 15.26
CA TRP A 773 -17.93 24.80 14.06
C TRP A 773 -18.87 24.51 12.89
N ILE A 774 -19.08 23.23 12.58
CA ILE A 774 -19.89 22.76 11.44
C ILE A 774 -21.36 23.21 11.58
N ALA A 775 -21.94 23.14 12.77
CA ALA A 775 -23.28 23.64 13.04
C ALA A 775 -23.38 25.18 12.88
N THR A 776 -22.33 25.91 13.27
CA THR A 776 -22.29 27.38 13.12
C THR A 776 -22.13 27.80 11.67
N GLU A 777 -21.29 27.12 10.87
CA GLU A 777 -21.21 27.34 9.42
C GLU A 777 -22.56 27.07 8.74
N TYR A 778 -23.21 25.95 9.07
CA TYR A 778 -24.54 25.64 8.55
C TYR A 778 -25.54 26.76 8.88
N ASN A 779 -25.64 27.19 10.13
CA ASN A 779 -26.60 28.23 10.54
C ASN A 779 -26.36 29.54 9.79
N ASN A 780 -25.11 29.98 9.68
CA ASN A 780 -24.74 31.21 8.99
C ASN A 780 -25.02 31.13 7.48
N GLN A 781 -24.62 30.05 6.81
CA GLN A 781 -24.76 29.91 5.35
C GLN A 781 -26.21 29.58 4.94
N ASN A 782 -26.94 28.85 5.77
CA ASN A 782 -28.32 28.45 5.47
C ASN A 782 -29.28 29.65 5.49
N ASN A 783 -29.05 30.62 6.39
CA ASN A 783 -29.83 31.85 6.48
C ASN A 783 -29.02 33.04 7.06
N PRO A 784 -28.17 33.71 6.24
CA PRO A 784 -27.31 34.80 6.70
C PRO A 784 -28.07 35.95 7.37
N LEU A 785 -29.29 36.25 6.93
CA LEU A 785 -30.12 37.33 7.46
C LEU A 785 -30.77 37.02 8.82
N ALA A 786 -30.81 35.74 9.25
CA ALA A 786 -31.16 35.38 10.62
C ALA A 786 -29.92 35.33 11.54
N PHE A 787 -28.74 35.13 10.97
CA PHE A 787 -27.46 35.14 11.69
C PHE A 787 -26.95 36.56 11.98
N LEU A 788 -27.33 37.54 11.13
CA LEU A 788 -26.80 38.90 11.13
C LEU A 788 -27.89 39.97 11.28
N GLY A 789 -27.72 40.85 12.26
CA GLY A 789 -28.46 42.10 12.40
C GLY A 789 -27.65 43.31 11.88
N PHE A 790 -28.21 44.06 10.95
CA PHE A 790 -27.58 45.28 10.39
C PHE A 790 -28.12 46.54 11.05
N GLY A 791 -27.22 47.42 11.51
CA GLY A 791 -27.53 48.74 12.05
C GLY A 791 -27.74 49.80 10.95
N PRO A 792 -28.26 50.98 11.31
CA PRO A 792 -28.38 52.11 10.39
C PRO A 792 -27.00 52.60 9.91
N GLU A 793 -26.96 53.26 8.75
CA GLU A 793 -25.78 54.00 8.32
C GLU A 793 -25.45 55.11 9.33
N VAL A 794 -24.16 55.23 9.65
CA VAL A 794 -23.59 56.35 10.40
C VAL A 794 -22.52 57.01 9.52
N PRO A 795 -22.67 58.29 9.14
CA PRO A 795 -21.64 59.00 8.39
C PRO A 795 -20.43 59.32 9.28
N GLY A 796 -19.29 59.53 8.64
CA GLY A 796 -18.06 60.02 9.28
C GLY A 796 -18.21 61.44 9.86
N PRO A 797 -17.32 61.81 10.80
CA PRO A 797 -17.34 63.10 11.51
C PRO A 797 -16.88 64.30 10.66
#